data_AF-A0A9N9LRH6-F1
#
_entry.id   AF-A0A9N9LRH6-F1
#
_cell.length_a   1.000
_cell.length_b   1.000
_cell.length_c   1.000
_cell.angle_alpha   90.00
_cell.angle_beta   90.00
_cell.angle_gamma   90.00
#
_symmetry.space_group_name_H-M   'P 1'
#
loop_
_entity.id
_entity.type
_entity.pdbx_description
1 polymer ?
#
loop_
_entity_poly.entity_id
_entity_poly.type
_entity_poly.pdbx_seq_one_letter_code
_entity_poly.pdbx_strand_id
1 'polypeptide(L)'
;MLELRVFVLLACSLYFTLVSSVRLNARDVDGDFLDCYDYIVVGGGISGLVVANRLTEDPNVTVLLLEAGNLDNYEETILNPIEDGHGLGTKYDWNLFTAPQKFLDGHPRPYDMGRGVGGGSLINGMCWTRGGSADFDAWEALGNPGWGWNDLLPYFKKAIIALLLSENYSDNVDAESSRELYIKPDPGTHGTDGYIHVSYPRYFYNQSTLVLKGLEEMGIPILTDPNNGTASGAMLIPNSISPDNQTRSDARLGYFDGFIDSRPNFHVATGKHVYRLLMDKTNSATRSPDGLLIKGVEFVPDGTLSVFNVTASKEVILAAGAVHTPQILELSGIGDSEVLSKYGIPVQLHLPGVGNNFQDHPYVGVVYYVSNPLYLTLDMIYHNPGLLAQAERQYYVNKTGPWTAGAINTVAFPSLPSSSKNWTSMIADASSQHASKHLLPHLDSTIVAGYKEQKKVLTKLLSRRDVGAYEILSDNIGLLSVAAMHTFSRGSVHIQSQNPLTQPLIDPRYCSNPLDCQILAEALLFNNRLLNTRSMRELESVPYYPFLQNATVESLIPAILSGIRTEFHGTGTTSMLPLEYGGVVDSHLRVYGTRNLRIVDAGIFPLVPAAHLQASVYAAADIIKADDADTRYKHCTTSTLLKVPKPTNDTVALFVPQTSMVNGTFSTFRTSAMTKGSSTLTSSSLPEVATQTPQEQISTDPSSQEQVPIESSVEQKNPFLKALNLLLAGLVPGETELASMPEYSLTPQENPATEDSEEEGTEERSSVAKSPINAVFDFFSGLVPGRGGGFGGSGGKELVGGFGADAKNAEESTGEDSKGEEKENPIPPVMSVLREVMMDGGDTGRSLLTTPTYEDVVSTSTISSSESSTATIDQYGAATATGGVVERLKVLELRFVNSTENIGKASQSQAVTHSAVKVVKIGIALADGGSV
;
A
#
# COMPACT_ATOMS: atom_id res chain seq x y z
N MET A 1 60.17 22.52 0.76
CA MET A 1 59.34 21.93 1.84
C MET A 1 57.85 22.04 1.58
N LEU A 2 57.30 23.22 1.23
CA LEU A 2 55.86 23.39 1.00
C LEU A 2 55.33 22.44 -0.10
N GLU A 3 56.00 22.40 -1.26
CA GLU A 3 55.67 21.50 -2.38
C GLU A 3 55.66 20.02 -1.98
N LEU A 4 56.58 19.59 -1.13
CA LEU A 4 56.62 18.20 -0.65
C LEU A 4 55.40 17.86 0.22
N ARG A 5 54.85 18.82 0.97
CA ARG A 5 53.59 18.64 1.70
C ARG A 5 52.39 18.59 0.75
N VAL A 6 52.36 19.44 -0.28
CA VAL A 6 51.31 19.42 -1.31
C VAL A 6 51.33 18.11 -2.08
N PHE A 7 52.51 17.60 -2.45
CA PHE A 7 52.65 16.32 -3.15
C PHE A 7 52.24 15.12 -2.29
N VAL A 8 52.57 15.13 -0.99
CA VAL A 8 52.11 14.11 -0.04
C VAL A 8 50.59 14.19 0.17
N LEU A 9 50.00 15.38 0.27
CA LEU A 9 48.54 15.54 0.38
C LEU A 9 47.81 15.05 -0.88
N LEU A 10 48.29 15.40 -2.07
CA LEU A 10 47.75 14.90 -3.35
C LEU A 10 47.91 13.39 -3.50
N ALA A 11 49.06 12.84 -3.11
CA ALA A 11 49.27 11.40 -3.10
C ALA A 11 48.33 10.69 -2.10
N CYS A 12 48.13 11.25 -0.91
CA CYS A 12 47.19 10.71 0.07
C CYS A 12 45.73 10.84 -0.39
N SER A 13 45.31 11.92 -1.04
CA SER A 13 43.95 12.03 -1.59
C SER A 13 43.71 11.08 -2.75
N LEU A 14 44.70 10.88 -3.63
CA LEU A 14 44.67 9.86 -4.69
C LEU A 14 44.66 8.44 -4.11
N TYR A 15 45.39 8.19 -3.02
CA TYR A 15 45.36 6.87 -2.36
C TYR A 15 44.04 6.62 -1.65
N PHE A 16 43.43 7.65 -1.04
CA PHE A 16 42.07 7.55 -0.49
C PHE A 16 41.04 7.30 -1.59
N THR A 17 41.07 8.02 -2.71
CA THR A 17 40.13 7.74 -3.81
C THR A 17 40.34 6.35 -4.40
N LEU A 18 41.58 5.85 -4.54
CA LEU A 18 41.81 4.47 -4.99
C LEU A 18 41.32 3.42 -3.97
N VAL A 19 41.56 3.60 -2.66
CA VAL A 19 41.10 2.65 -1.63
C VAL A 19 39.58 2.69 -1.47
N SER A 20 38.95 3.87 -1.58
CA SER A 20 37.49 4.00 -1.71
C SER A 20 36.92 3.51 -3.05
N SER A 21 37.77 3.29 -4.07
CA SER A 21 37.37 2.70 -5.35
C SER A 21 37.47 1.18 -5.40
N VAL A 22 37.96 0.53 -4.34
CA VAL A 22 37.79 -0.92 -4.16
C VAL A 22 36.37 -1.19 -3.67
N ARG A 23 35.38 -0.92 -4.55
CA ARG A 23 34.17 -1.72 -4.53
C ARG A 23 34.62 -3.15 -4.82
N LEU A 24 34.55 -4.01 -3.79
CA LEU A 24 34.35 -5.43 -4.05
C LEU A 24 33.19 -5.52 -5.05
N ASN A 25 33.34 -6.29 -6.13
CA ASN A 25 32.34 -6.32 -7.19
C ASN A 25 30.98 -6.64 -6.58
N ALA A 26 30.08 -5.64 -6.55
CA ALA A 26 28.76 -5.75 -5.95
C ALA A 26 28.08 -6.99 -6.54
N ARG A 27 27.49 -7.82 -5.68
CA ARG A 27 27.03 -9.14 -6.05
C ARG A 27 26.04 -9.02 -7.20
N ASP A 28 26.42 -9.64 -8.31
CA ASP A 28 25.58 -9.82 -9.49
C ASP A 28 24.33 -10.61 -9.08
N VAL A 29 23.23 -9.89 -8.84
CA VAL A 29 21.95 -10.47 -8.37
C VAL A 29 21.46 -11.51 -9.38
N ASP A 30 21.40 -11.12 -10.64
CA ASP A 30 21.12 -11.99 -11.78
C ASP A 30 22.34 -12.79 -12.26
N GLY A 31 23.19 -13.20 -11.31
CA GLY A 31 24.31 -14.11 -11.50
C GLY A 31 23.90 -15.58 -11.60
N ASP A 32 24.89 -16.48 -11.65
CA ASP A 32 24.66 -17.93 -11.69
C ASP A 32 23.98 -18.43 -10.38
N PHE A 33 22.81 -19.04 -10.50
CA PHE A 33 22.02 -19.55 -9.37
C PHE A 33 22.34 -21.01 -9.03
N LEU A 34 21.97 -21.49 -7.83
CA LEU A 34 21.93 -22.94 -7.55
C LEU A 34 20.74 -23.61 -8.27
N ASP A 35 20.83 -24.92 -8.51
CA ASP A 35 19.71 -25.76 -8.98
C ASP A 35 18.67 -26.06 -7.87
N CYS A 36 19.09 -25.95 -6.61
CA CYS A 36 18.32 -26.22 -5.40
C CYS A 36 18.68 -25.18 -4.32
N TYR A 37 17.67 -24.66 -3.62
CA TYR A 37 17.80 -23.84 -2.40
C TYR A 37 17.03 -24.46 -1.24
N ASP A 38 17.37 -24.12 0.00
CA ASP A 38 16.59 -24.59 1.15
C ASP A 38 15.22 -23.91 1.20
N TYR A 39 15.17 -22.62 0.88
CA TYR A 39 13.92 -21.86 0.69
C TYR A 39 13.90 -21.12 -0.65
N ILE A 40 12.73 -21.10 -1.28
CA ILE A 40 12.42 -20.15 -2.37
C ILE A 40 11.38 -19.15 -1.86
N VAL A 41 11.69 -17.87 -1.95
CA VAL A 41 10.77 -16.76 -1.65
C VAL A 41 10.31 -16.14 -2.97
N VAL A 42 9.01 -15.95 -3.14
CA VAL A 42 8.40 -15.44 -4.37
C VAL A 42 7.82 -14.06 -4.11
N GLY A 43 8.38 -13.03 -4.74
CA GLY A 43 8.08 -11.62 -4.49
C GLY A 43 9.18 -10.94 -3.66
N GLY A 44 9.70 -9.84 -4.20
CA GLY A 44 10.67 -8.94 -3.56
C GLY A 44 10.04 -7.79 -2.80
N GLY A 45 8.77 -7.88 -2.44
CA GLY A 45 8.09 -6.90 -1.61
C GLY A 45 8.54 -6.91 -0.14
N ILE A 46 7.88 -6.07 0.67
CA ILE A 46 8.11 -5.89 2.11
C ILE A 46 8.37 -7.23 2.82
N SER A 47 7.38 -8.13 2.79
CA SER A 47 7.42 -9.38 3.52
C SER A 47 8.41 -10.38 2.94
N GLY A 48 8.55 -10.46 1.61
CA GLY A 48 9.52 -11.34 0.96
C GLY A 48 10.96 -11.00 1.32
N LEU A 49 11.31 -9.71 1.35
CA LEU A 49 12.63 -9.23 1.77
C LEU A 49 12.88 -9.48 3.26
N VAL A 50 11.90 -9.22 4.13
CA VAL A 50 11.99 -9.56 5.56
C VAL A 50 12.25 -11.05 5.74
N VAL A 51 11.45 -11.92 5.12
CA VAL A 51 11.58 -13.38 5.23
C VAL A 51 12.94 -13.86 4.72
N ALA A 52 13.37 -13.42 3.53
CA ALA A 52 14.65 -13.84 2.95
C ALA A 52 15.85 -13.34 3.77
N ASN A 53 15.80 -12.12 4.31
CA ASN A 53 16.80 -11.64 5.26
C ASN A 53 16.79 -12.49 6.54
N ARG A 54 15.64 -12.68 7.18
CA ARG A 54 15.55 -13.43 8.44
C ARG A 54 16.05 -14.87 8.28
N LEU A 55 15.67 -15.58 7.22
CA LEU A 55 16.16 -16.94 6.95
C LEU A 55 17.67 -17.00 6.70
N THR A 56 18.25 -16.02 6.01
CA THR A 56 19.69 -15.99 5.67
C THR A 56 20.60 -15.56 6.81
N GLU A 57 20.06 -15.21 7.99
CA GLU A 57 20.85 -15.01 9.22
C GLU A 57 21.50 -16.32 9.70
N ASP A 58 21.00 -17.51 9.31
CA ASP A 58 21.74 -18.78 9.43
C ASP A 58 22.59 -19.00 8.16
N PRO A 59 23.94 -19.00 8.24
CA PRO A 59 24.81 -19.22 7.09
C PRO A 59 24.69 -20.63 6.48
N ASN A 60 24.04 -21.57 7.15
CA ASN A 60 23.79 -22.93 6.64
C ASN A 60 22.48 -23.02 5.81
N VAL A 61 21.65 -21.97 5.81
CA VAL A 61 20.38 -21.92 5.08
C VAL A 61 20.56 -21.12 3.79
N THR A 62 20.31 -21.77 2.66
CA THR A 62 20.33 -21.12 1.33
C THR A 62 18.95 -20.62 0.93
N VAL A 63 18.86 -19.37 0.45
CA VAL A 63 17.58 -18.75 0.03
C VAL A 63 17.74 -18.10 -1.34
N LEU A 64 16.79 -18.40 -2.24
CA LEU A 64 16.57 -17.64 -3.46
C LEU A 64 15.28 -16.83 -3.34
N LEU A 65 15.38 -15.52 -3.52
CA LEU A 65 14.23 -14.66 -3.74
C LEU A 65 14.08 -14.38 -5.24
N LEU A 66 12.86 -14.50 -5.76
CA LEU A 66 12.50 -14.21 -7.15
C LEU A 66 11.55 -13.01 -7.19
N GLU A 67 11.96 -11.92 -7.83
CA GLU A 67 11.16 -10.70 -7.99
C GLU A 67 10.83 -10.43 -9.46
N ALA A 68 9.59 -10.05 -9.73
CA ALA A 68 9.09 -9.81 -11.08
C ALA A 68 9.56 -8.47 -11.67
N GLY A 69 9.72 -7.43 -10.84
CA GLY A 69 10.34 -6.16 -11.21
C GLY A 69 11.86 -6.15 -11.08
N ASN A 70 12.46 -4.97 -11.23
CA ASN A 70 13.89 -4.75 -11.13
C ASN A 70 14.29 -4.11 -9.78
N LEU A 71 15.60 -3.98 -9.54
CA LEU A 71 16.11 -2.98 -8.60
C LEU A 71 15.85 -1.57 -9.16
N ASP A 72 15.60 -0.61 -8.27
CA ASP A 72 15.70 0.81 -8.61
C ASP A 72 17.17 1.29 -8.67
N ASN A 73 17.42 2.50 -9.16
CA ASN A 73 18.74 3.10 -9.25
C ASN A 73 18.96 4.21 -8.21
N TYR A 74 18.23 4.19 -7.09
CA TYR A 74 18.17 5.27 -6.11
C TYR A 74 17.68 6.60 -6.72
N GLU A 75 16.73 6.52 -7.67
CA GLU A 75 16.16 7.72 -8.28
C GLU A 75 15.44 8.61 -7.24
N GLU A 76 15.53 9.93 -7.43
CA GLU A 76 14.90 10.93 -6.54
C GLU A 76 13.39 10.72 -6.41
N THR A 77 12.73 10.26 -7.49
CA THR A 77 11.29 9.88 -7.53
C THR A 77 10.91 8.68 -6.65
N ILE A 78 11.89 8.01 -6.05
CA ILE A 78 11.69 6.96 -5.04
C ILE A 78 12.20 7.46 -3.68
N LEU A 79 13.39 8.06 -3.63
CA LEU A 79 14.02 8.42 -2.36
C LEU A 79 13.48 9.68 -1.68
N ASN A 80 13.04 10.70 -2.42
CA ASN A 80 12.65 11.98 -1.83
C ASN A 80 11.18 11.94 -1.36
N PRO A 81 10.86 12.34 -0.12
CA PRO A 81 9.48 12.28 0.38
C PRO A 81 8.48 13.09 -0.43
N ILE A 82 8.93 14.20 -1.04
CA ILE A 82 8.12 15.11 -1.88
C ILE A 82 7.62 14.49 -3.20
N GLU A 83 8.24 13.39 -3.62
CA GLU A 83 7.90 12.65 -4.85
C GLU A 83 6.95 11.47 -4.56
N ASP A 84 6.23 11.49 -3.42
CA ASP A 84 5.32 10.40 -3.10
C ASP A 84 4.13 10.31 -4.08
N GLY A 85 3.82 9.08 -4.49
CA GLY A 85 2.92 8.83 -5.63
C GLY A 85 3.54 9.02 -7.02
N HIS A 86 4.68 9.70 -7.19
CA HIS A 86 5.31 9.85 -8.53
C HIS A 86 5.93 8.54 -9.08
N GLY A 87 5.98 7.48 -8.26
CA GLY A 87 6.30 6.11 -8.70
C GLY A 87 5.15 5.37 -9.40
N LEU A 88 3.90 5.85 -9.27
CA LEU A 88 2.70 5.28 -9.89
C LEU A 88 2.74 5.46 -11.42
N GLY A 89 2.23 4.49 -12.19
CA GLY A 89 2.27 4.53 -13.66
C GLY A 89 3.66 4.34 -14.28
N THR A 90 4.69 4.06 -13.48
CA THR A 90 6.09 3.90 -13.94
C THR A 90 6.49 2.44 -14.10
N LYS A 91 7.78 2.19 -14.41
CA LYS A 91 8.42 0.86 -14.36
C LYS A 91 8.37 0.16 -12.99
N TYR A 92 8.09 0.91 -11.92
CA TYR A 92 7.99 0.42 -10.54
C TYR A 92 6.56 0.06 -10.12
N ASP A 93 5.62 0.10 -11.05
CA ASP A 93 4.20 -0.18 -10.81
C ASP A 93 3.73 -1.30 -11.75
N TRP A 94 2.85 -2.17 -11.25
CA TRP A 94 2.16 -3.17 -12.05
C TRP A 94 1.09 -2.57 -12.99
N ASN A 95 0.67 -1.31 -12.80
CA ASN A 95 -0.27 -0.58 -13.65
C ASN A 95 -1.62 -1.32 -13.81
N LEU A 96 -2.18 -1.84 -12.72
CA LEU A 96 -3.37 -2.71 -12.76
C LEU A 96 -4.67 -1.91 -12.74
N PHE A 97 -5.77 -2.60 -13.08
CA PHE A 97 -7.11 -2.04 -13.01
C PHE A 97 -8.07 -3.04 -12.37
N THR A 98 -9.06 -2.52 -11.64
CA THR A 98 -10.18 -3.33 -11.14
C THR A 98 -11.09 -3.78 -12.28
N ALA A 99 -11.90 -4.79 -12.01
CA ALA A 99 -13.12 -5.07 -12.74
C ALA A 99 -14.04 -3.81 -12.80
N PRO A 100 -14.89 -3.68 -13.83
CA PRO A 100 -15.95 -2.68 -13.88
C PRO A 100 -16.82 -2.70 -12.61
N GLN A 101 -16.77 -1.63 -11.80
CA GLN A 101 -17.34 -1.66 -10.46
C GLN A 101 -18.87 -1.54 -10.45
N LYS A 102 -19.54 -2.70 -10.47
CA LYS A 102 -21.00 -2.86 -10.60
C LYS A 102 -21.85 -2.06 -9.60
N PHE A 103 -21.36 -1.88 -8.37
CA PHE A 103 -22.07 -1.17 -7.31
C PHE A 103 -21.75 0.33 -7.26
N LEU A 104 -20.82 0.79 -8.10
CA LEU A 104 -20.42 2.17 -8.28
C LEU A 104 -21.07 2.74 -9.56
N ASP A 105 -20.27 3.34 -10.45
CA ASP A 105 -20.65 3.88 -11.76
C ASP A 105 -20.49 2.88 -12.92
N GLY A 106 -20.00 1.66 -12.65
CA GLY A 106 -19.71 0.65 -13.67
C GLY A 106 -18.38 0.83 -14.41
N HIS A 107 -17.54 1.80 -14.04
CA HIS A 107 -16.19 1.93 -14.58
C HIS A 107 -15.16 1.11 -13.76
N PRO A 108 -14.04 0.68 -14.37
CA PRO A 108 -12.89 0.19 -13.61
C PRO A 108 -12.19 1.35 -12.88
N ARG A 109 -11.41 1.04 -11.84
CA ARG A 109 -10.49 1.97 -11.17
C ARG A 109 -9.04 1.52 -11.40
N PRO A 110 -8.04 2.42 -11.42
CA PRO A 110 -6.64 2.04 -11.22
C PRO A 110 -6.46 1.24 -9.93
N TYR A 111 -5.48 0.35 -9.91
CA TYR A 111 -5.15 -0.50 -8.75
C TYR A 111 -3.64 -0.70 -8.65
N ASP A 112 -2.94 0.39 -8.38
CA ASP A 112 -1.50 0.48 -8.54
C ASP A 112 -0.77 -0.34 -7.46
N MET A 113 0.34 -0.97 -7.81
CA MET A 113 1.05 -1.91 -6.93
C MET A 113 2.53 -1.98 -7.26
N GLY A 114 3.40 -1.88 -6.25
CA GLY A 114 4.85 -1.85 -6.46
C GLY A 114 5.42 -3.13 -7.09
N ARG A 115 6.12 -2.95 -8.21
CA ARG A 115 6.81 -3.98 -9.03
C ARG A 115 8.32 -3.72 -9.02
N GLY A 116 9.04 -4.37 -8.12
CA GLY A 116 10.48 -4.17 -7.93
C GLY A 116 10.96 -4.67 -6.57
N VAL A 117 12.27 -4.67 -6.37
CA VAL A 117 12.87 -5.06 -5.07
C VAL A 117 12.57 -3.95 -4.05
N GLY A 118 11.68 -4.25 -3.11
CA GLY A 118 11.03 -3.32 -2.17
C GLY A 118 9.50 -3.33 -2.31
N GLY A 119 8.98 -3.72 -3.48
CA GLY A 119 7.54 -3.78 -3.80
C GLY A 119 6.82 -2.47 -3.49
N GLY A 120 5.63 -2.56 -2.89
CA GLY A 120 4.82 -1.38 -2.52
C GLY A 120 5.53 -0.35 -1.63
N SER A 121 6.58 -0.72 -0.88
CA SER A 121 7.31 0.25 -0.06
C SER A 121 8.15 1.26 -0.87
N LEU A 122 8.43 0.97 -2.16
CA LEU A 122 9.09 1.91 -3.07
C LEU A 122 8.20 3.10 -3.47
N ILE A 123 6.88 2.89 -3.55
CA ILE A 123 5.95 3.85 -4.17
C ILE A 123 4.80 4.35 -3.25
N ASN A 124 4.69 3.84 -2.02
CA ASN A 124 3.67 4.28 -1.07
C ASN A 124 3.92 5.70 -0.52
N GLY A 125 2.90 6.32 0.09
CA GLY A 125 2.97 7.61 0.79
C GLY A 125 3.75 7.61 2.11
N MET A 126 4.52 6.55 2.42
CA MET A 126 5.34 6.37 3.63
C MET A 126 4.60 6.44 4.99
N CYS A 127 3.30 6.77 5.03
CA CYS A 127 2.42 6.80 6.20
C CYS A 127 2.63 5.60 7.16
N TRP A 128 2.97 5.85 8.42
CA TRP A 128 3.28 4.80 9.41
C TRP A 128 2.30 4.74 10.58
N THR A 129 1.29 3.90 10.42
CA THR A 129 0.31 3.52 11.45
C THR A 129 0.28 2.00 11.61
N ARG A 130 0.10 1.50 12.83
CA ARG A 130 -0.07 0.05 13.10
C ARG A 130 -1.54 -0.38 13.11
N GLY A 131 -2.43 0.44 13.65
CA GLY A 131 -3.83 0.07 13.94
C GLY A 131 -4.07 -0.06 15.45
N GLY A 132 -5.33 -0.26 15.83
CA GLY A 132 -5.71 -0.40 17.24
C GLY A 132 -5.46 -1.82 17.76
N SER A 133 -5.29 -2.01 19.07
CA SER A 133 -5.11 -3.37 19.65
C SER A 133 -6.25 -4.30 19.23
N ALA A 134 -7.48 -3.75 19.23
CA ALA A 134 -8.71 -4.43 18.88
C ALA A 134 -8.72 -5.01 17.45
N ASP A 135 -7.94 -4.46 16.51
CA ASP A 135 -7.86 -4.95 15.13
C ASP A 135 -7.15 -6.31 15.08
N PHE A 136 -6.13 -6.48 15.92
CA PHE A 136 -5.33 -7.69 16.05
C PHE A 136 -5.98 -8.70 17.00
N ASP A 137 -6.54 -8.21 18.11
CA ASP A 137 -7.39 -9.03 18.99
C ASP A 137 -8.61 -9.60 18.22
N ALA A 138 -9.07 -8.90 17.16
CA ALA A 138 -10.08 -9.39 16.22
C ALA A 138 -9.56 -10.46 15.24
N TRP A 139 -8.29 -10.43 14.84
CA TRP A 139 -7.67 -11.52 14.07
C TRP A 139 -7.58 -12.80 14.91
N GLU A 140 -7.16 -12.70 16.18
CA GLU A 140 -7.16 -13.85 17.10
C GLU A 140 -8.57 -14.38 17.37
N ALA A 141 -9.54 -13.48 17.61
CA ALA A 141 -10.94 -13.86 17.82
C ALA A 141 -11.62 -14.54 16.63
N LEU A 142 -10.99 -14.54 15.44
CA LEU A 142 -11.42 -15.31 14.26
C LEU A 142 -10.78 -16.71 14.14
N GLY A 143 -9.98 -17.12 15.12
CA GLY A 143 -9.41 -18.46 15.23
C GLY A 143 -7.89 -18.53 15.09
N ASN A 144 -7.18 -17.40 15.23
CA ASN A 144 -5.74 -17.30 14.94
C ASN A 144 -4.94 -16.99 16.21
N PRO A 145 -4.68 -17.99 17.09
CA PRO A 145 -3.99 -17.78 18.35
C PRO A 145 -2.57 -17.24 18.13
N GLY A 146 -2.16 -16.28 18.95
CA GLY A 146 -0.85 -15.61 18.84
C GLY A 146 -0.79 -14.47 17.81
N TRP A 147 -1.96 -14.01 17.32
CA TRP A 147 -2.08 -12.85 16.44
C TRP A 147 -2.83 -11.67 17.10
N GLY A 148 -3.05 -11.73 18.42
CA GLY A 148 -3.52 -10.60 19.22
C GLY A 148 -2.47 -9.50 19.33
N TRP A 149 -2.86 -8.32 19.82
CA TRP A 149 -1.96 -7.16 19.90
C TRP A 149 -0.68 -7.43 20.70
N ASN A 150 -0.80 -8.13 21.83
CA ASN A 150 0.31 -8.37 22.74
C ASN A 150 1.38 -9.29 22.14
N ASP A 151 0.97 -10.24 21.29
CA ASP A 151 1.84 -11.20 20.61
C ASP A 151 2.50 -10.58 19.37
N LEU A 152 1.82 -9.64 18.70
CA LEU A 152 2.34 -8.91 17.55
C LEU A 152 3.24 -7.72 17.92
N LEU A 153 3.04 -7.08 19.08
CA LEU A 153 3.83 -5.92 19.52
C LEU A 153 5.36 -6.19 19.54
N PRO A 154 5.88 -7.36 19.98
CA PRO A 154 7.28 -7.72 19.82
C PRO A 154 7.79 -7.63 18.37
N TYR A 155 7.01 -8.08 17.38
CA TYR A 155 7.39 -8.04 15.96
C TYR A 155 7.27 -6.62 15.38
N PHE A 156 6.23 -5.88 15.76
CA PHE A 156 6.09 -4.45 15.46
C PHE A 156 7.25 -3.59 15.99
N LYS A 157 7.90 -4.00 17.08
CA LYS A 157 9.13 -3.40 17.60
C LYS A 157 10.36 -3.90 16.84
N LYS A 158 10.50 -5.20 16.64
CA LYS A 158 11.64 -5.85 15.94
C LYS A 158 11.84 -5.37 14.50
N ALA A 159 10.77 -4.94 13.83
CA ALA A 159 10.85 -4.42 12.46
C ALA A 159 11.55 -3.05 12.35
N ILE A 160 11.46 -2.19 13.37
CA ILE A 160 11.74 -0.75 13.24
C ILE A 160 12.90 -0.24 14.09
N ILE A 161 13.55 0.81 13.58
CA ILE A 161 14.33 1.78 14.33
C ILE A 161 13.51 3.07 14.43
N ALA A 162 12.66 3.15 15.44
CA ALA A 162 12.02 4.38 15.86
C ALA A 162 13.02 5.24 16.65
N LEU A 163 13.82 6.02 15.93
CA LEU A 163 14.70 7.05 16.51
C LEU A 163 13.86 8.28 16.90
N LEU A 164 12.90 8.05 17.80
CA LEU A 164 11.93 9.02 18.27
C LEU A 164 12.25 9.53 19.69
N LEU A 165 13.08 8.81 20.46
CA LEU A 165 13.52 9.20 21.80
C LEU A 165 14.89 8.59 22.13
N SER A 166 15.95 9.40 22.20
CA SER A 166 17.14 9.09 23.00
C SER A 166 17.86 10.37 23.44
N GLU A 167 18.34 10.41 24.69
CA GLU A 167 19.04 11.59 25.27
C GLU A 167 20.41 11.90 24.62
N ASN A 168 20.79 11.21 23.54
CA ASN A 168 22.09 11.37 22.89
C ASN A 168 22.08 11.25 21.36
N TYR A 169 20.95 10.94 20.72
CA TYR A 169 20.77 11.04 19.27
C TYR A 169 19.28 11.21 18.90
N SER A 170 19.00 12.28 18.15
CA SER A 170 17.72 12.66 17.53
C SER A 170 16.43 12.50 18.36
N ASP A 171 16.08 13.55 19.11
CA ASP A 171 14.80 14.21 18.82
C ASP A 171 14.95 14.80 17.40
N ASN A 172 14.26 14.24 16.39
CA ASN A 172 14.33 14.76 15.02
C ASN A 172 13.29 15.87 14.73
N VAL A 173 12.45 16.15 15.72
CA VAL A 173 11.50 17.27 15.82
C VAL A 173 11.83 18.04 17.10
N ASP A 174 11.89 19.36 17.03
CA ASP A 174 12.26 20.18 18.19
C ASP A 174 11.17 20.17 19.29
N ALA A 175 11.56 20.58 20.50
CA ALA A 175 10.68 20.53 21.68
C ALA A 175 9.50 21.52 21.64
N GLU A 176 9.50 22.53 20.76
CA GLU A 176 8.35 23.41 20.54
C GLU A 176 7.37 22.79 19.54
N SER A 177 7.87 22.31 18.39
CA SER A 177 7.08 21.56 17.41
C SER A 177 6.42 20.32 18.03
N SER A 178 7.15 19.52 18.81
CA SER A 178 6.60 18.34 19.50
C SER A 178 5.52 18.70 20.52
N ARG A 179 5.60 19.88 21.14
CA ARG A 179 4.59 20.41 22.07
C ARG A 179 3.35 20.94 21.35
N GLU A 180 3.49 21.62 20.22
CA GLU A 180 2.36 22.17 19.46
C GLU A 180 1.64 21.13 18.60
N LEU A 181 2.36 20.13 18.09
CA LEU A 181 1.83 19.06 17.24
C LEU A 181 1.55 17.77 18.03
N TYR A 182 1.56 17.84 19.36
CA TYR A 182 1.21 16.77 20.30
C TYR A 182 2.09 15.51 20.21
N ILE A 183 3.25 15.55 19.52
CA ILE A 183 4.15 14.41 19.33
C ILE A 183 4.78 14.00 20.67
N LYS A 184 4.39 12.83 21.19
CA LYS A 184 5.05 12.19 22.33
C LYS A 184 4.90 10.66 22.29
N PRO A 185 5.72 9.98 21.48
CA PRO A 185 5.77 8.52 21.38
C PRO A 185 6.07 7.83 22.73
N ASP A 186 5.51 6.64 22.94
CA ASP A 186 5.82 5.79 24.10
C ASP A 186 6.98 4.83 23.76
N PRO A 187 8.20 5.02 24.31
CA PRO A 187 9.33 4.15 24.02
C PRO A 187 9.11 2.71 24.51
N GLY A 188 8.13 2.46 25.37
CA GLY A 188 7.65 1.12 25.71
C GLY A 188 7.10 0.34 24.51
N THR A 189 6.45 1.01 23.55
CA THR A 189 5.81 0.38 22.38
C THR A 189 6.62 0.48 21.08
N HIS A 190 7.70 1.26 21.09
CA HIS A 190 8.58 1.46 19.93
C HIS A 190 9.85 0.61 20.00
N GLY A 191 10.44 0.33 18.82
CA GLY A 191 11.66 -0.46 18.68
C GLY A 191 12.87 0.39 18.31
N THR A 192 14.04 0.03 18.79
CA THR A 192 15.31 0.78 18.58
C THR A 192 16.31 0.02 17.69
N ASP A 193 16.05 -1.25 17.37
CA ASP A 193 17.07 -2.19 16.88
C ASP A 193 16.64 -2.93 15.58
N GLY A 194 15.52 -2.53 14.96
CA GLY A 194 15.07 -3.07 13.67
C GLY A 194 15.88 -2.54 12.49
N TYR A 195 15.30 -2.54 11.28
CA TYR A 195 15.98 -2.00 10.08
C TYR A 195 15.20 -0.92 9.32
N ILE A 196 13.93 -0.67 9.65
CA ILE A 196 13.14 0.40 9.03
C ILE A 196 13.14 1.63 9.93
N HIS A 197 13.64 2.75 9.42
CA HIS A 197 13.53 4.02 10.12
C HIS A 197 12.07 4.50 10.09
N VAL A 198 11.54 4.79 11.28
CA VAL A 198 10.26 5.47 11.45
C VAL A 198 10.53 6.78 12.18
N SER A 199 10.27 7.90 11.52
CA SER A 199 10.51 9.23 12.06
C SER A 199 9.55 10.25 11.44
N TYR A 200 9.53 11.47 11.97
CA TYR A 200 8.74 12.56 11.42
C TYR A 200 9.55 13.37 10.40
N PRO A 201 8.91 14.09 9.46
CA PRO A 201 9.60 15.03 8.61
C PRO A 201 10.08 16.25 9.40
N ARG A 202 11.26 16.79 9.06
CA ARG A 202 11.85 18.04 9.62
C ARG A 202 11.20 19.31 9.06
N TYR A 203 9.93 19.20 8.69
CA TYR A 203 9.05 20.28 8.29
C TYR A 203 7.61 19.78 8.39
N PHE A 204 6.73 20.63 8.93
CA PHE A 204 5.30 20.43 8.94
C PHE A 204 4.65 21.68 8.38
N TYR A 205 3.58 21.53 7.61
CA TYR A 205 2.81 22.67 7.14
C TYR A 205 1.87 23.17 8.24
N ASN A 206 1.76 24.50 8.39
CA ASN A 206 1.04 25.13 9.51
C ASN A 206 -0.45 24.73 9.61
N GLN A 207 -1.09 24.33 8.51
CA GLN A 207 -2.45 23.79 8.54
C GLN A 207 -2.60 22.52 9.38
N SER A 208 -1.56 21.70 9.54
CA SER A 208 -1.59 20.49 10.38
C SER A 208 -2.05 20.81 11.80
N THR A 209 -1.54 21.90 12.38
CA THR A 209 -1.95 22.34 13.71
C THR A 209 -3.41 22.79 13.77
N LEU A 210 -3.92 23.43 12.72
CA LEU A 210 -5.33 23.86 12.65
C LEU A 210 -6.28 22.69 12.40
N VAL A 211 -5.87 21.67 11.64
CA VAL A 211 -6.60 20.42 11.47
C VAL A 211 -6.71 19.68 12.80
N LEU A 212 -5.61 19.53 13.54
CA LEU A 212 -5.61 18.93 14.88
C LEU A 212 -6.51 19.72 15.85
N LYS A 213 -6.37 21.05 15.93
CA LYS A 213 -7.23 21.90 16.79
C LYS A 213 -8.71 21.85 16.37
N GLY A 214 -9.01 21.78 15.08
CA GLY A 214 -10.38 21.59 14.56
C GLY A 214 -10.97 20.22 14.93
N LEU A 215 -10.16 19.16 14.93
CA LEU A 215 -10.58 17.83 15.37
C LEU A 215 -10.80 17.79 16.89
N GLU A 216 -9.98 18.48 17.67
CA GLU A 216 -10.16 18.68 19.12
C GLU A 216 -11.46 19.46 19.42
N GLU A 217 -11.76 20.53 18.67
CA GLU A 217 -13.05 21.27 18.73
C GLU A 217 -14.27 20.39 18.46
N MET A 218 -14.11 19.32 17.66
CA MET A 218 -15.16 18.33 17.36
C MET A 218 -15.21 17.19 18.39
N GLY A 219 -14.34 17.18 19.40
CA GLY A 219 -14.28 16.15 20.43
C GLY A 219 -13.56 14.86 20.00
N ILE A 220 -12.76 14.90 18.93
CA ILE A 220 -11.85 13.80 18.57
C ILE A 220 -10.58 13.93 19.43
N PRO A 221 -10.15 12.87 20.14
CA PRO A 221 -8.95 12.94 20.96
C PRO A 221 -7.70 13.04 20.08
N ILE A 222 -6.75 13.89 20.47
CA ILE A 222 -5.44 13.96 19.82
C ILE A 222 -4.53 12.88 20.44
N LEU A 223 -4.02 11.97 19.60
CA LEU A 223 -3.14 10.89 20.00
C LEU A 223 -1.69 11.37 19.97
N THR A 224 -0.99 11.23 21.10
CA THR A 224 0.44 11.59 21.18
C THR A 224 1.37 10.51 20.66
N ASP A 225 0.87 9.27 20.57
CA ASP A 225 1.49 8.14 19.89
C ASP A 225 0.40 7.34 19.16
N PRO A 226 0.36 7.34 17.81
CA PRO A 226 -0.63 6.60 17.04
C PRO A 226 -0.31 5.10 16.88
N ASN A 227 0.79 4.64 17.50
CA ASN A 227 1.33 3.30 17.32
C ASN A 227 1.40 2.49 18.64
N ASN A 228 0.86 3.02 19.75
CA ASN A 228 0.88 2.35 21.06
C ASN A 228 -0.24 1.31 21.28
N GLY A 229 -1.10 1.09 20.29
CA GLY A 229 -2.30 0.24 20.36
C GLY A 229 -3.61 1.03 20.49
N THR A 230 -3.54 2.35 20.67
CA THR A 230 -4.67 3.27 20.51
C THR A 230 -4.59 3.90 19.12
N ALA A 231 -5.63 3.74 18.30
CA ALA A 231 -5.67 4.31 16.93
C ALA A 231 -6.85 5.27 16.68
N SER A 232 -7.97 5.13 17.40
CA SER A 232 -9.12 6.03 17.26
C SER A 232 -8.84 7.40 17.87
N GLY A 233 -8.54 8.36 17.01
CA GLY A 233 -8.22 9.74 17.35
C GLY A 233 -7.60 10.47 16.15
N ALA A 234 -7.14 11.69 16.36
CA ALA A 234 -6.39 12.48 15.39
C ALA A 234 -4.90 12.50 15.73
N MET A 235 -4.02 12.54 14.73
CA MET A 235 -2.57 12.46 14.92
C MET A 235 -1.82 13.21 13.83
N LEU A 236 -0.61 13.66 14.18
CA LEU A 236 0.42 13.85 13.16
C LEU A 236 1.01 12.49 12.81
N ILE A 237 1.06 12.15 11.53
CA ILE A 237 1.50 10.82 11.09
C ILE A 237 3.04 10.77 11.01
N PRO A 238 3.71 9.80 11.64
CA PRO A 238 5.11 9.51 11.35
C PRO A 238 5.23 8.79 10.01
N ASN A 239 6.39 8.86 9.36
CA ASN A 239 6.63 8.23 8.06
C ASN A 239 7.78 7.20 8.14
N SER A 240 7.78 6.24 7.21
CA SER A 240 8.96 5.40 6.92
C SER A 240 10.03 6.21 6.18
N ILE A 241 10.65 7.15 6.89
CA ILE A 241 11.76 7.99 6.42
C ILE A 241 12.91 7.99 7.44
N SER A 242 14.14 8.16 6.95
CA SER A 242 15.32 8.27 7.81
C SER A 242 15.40 9.64 8.48
N PRO A 243 15.64 9.72 9.80
CA PRO A 243 15.73 10.99 10.53
C PRO A 243 17.00 11.77 10.20
N ASP A 244 18.04 11.12 9.65
CA ASP A 244 19.33 11.73 9.34
C ASP A 244 19.34 12.44 7.98
N ASN A 245 18.97 11.71 6.92
CA ASN A 245 19.08 12.18 5.53
C ASN A 245 17.72 12.51 4.89
N GLN A 246 16.60 12.29 5.60
CA GLN A 246 15.23 12.56 5.15
C GLN A 246 14.92 11.99 3.74
N THR A 247 15.40 10.79 3.45
CA THR A 247 14.88 9.95 2.36
C THR A 247 13.91 8.91 2.90
N ARG A 248 13.11 8.33 1.99
CA ARG A 248 12.38 7.07 2.19
C ARG A 248 13.25 6.00 2.88
N SER A 249 12.60 5.17 3.69
CA SER A 249 13.15 3.98 4.35
C SER A 249 12.31 2.76 4.00
N ASP A 250 12.44 2.29 2.76
CA ASP A 250 11.73 1.12 2.21
C ASP A 250 12.37 -0.22 2.63
N ALA A 251 11.75 -1.32 2.18
CA ALA A 251 12.18 -2.68 2.50
C ALA A 251 13.49 -3.09 1.83
N ARG A 252 13.89 -2.48 0.70
CA ARG A 252 15.17 -2.77 0.04
C ARG A 252 16.31 -2.16 0.84
N LEU A 253 16.20 -0.90 1.21
CA LEU A 253 17.17 -0.23 2.08
C LEU A 253 17.30 -0.96 3.43
N GLY A 254 16.16 -1.34 4.03
CA GLY A 254 16.13 -2.02 5.33
C GLY A 254 16.57 -3.48 5.33
N TYR A 255 16.23 -4.29 4.31
CA TYR A 255 16.41 -5.75 4.37
C TYR A 255 17.26 -6.36 3.24
N PHE A 256 17.69 -5.59 2.24
CA PHE A 256 18.48 -6.11 1.11
C PHE A 256 19.87 -5.47 1.00
N ASP A 257 19.96 -4.15 0.79
CA ASP A 257 21.19 -3.46 0.36
C ASP A 257 22.37 -3.69 1.30
N GLY A 258 22.16 -3.55 2.62
CA GLY A 258 23.20 -3.73 3.63
C GLY A 258 23.67 -5.18 3.85
N PHE A 259 23.03 -6.16 3.18
CA PHE A 259 23.21 -7.58 3.50
C PHE A 259 23.69 -8.43 2.31
N ILE A 260 23.28 -8.12 1.07
CA ILE A 260 23.47 -9.00 -0.10
C ILE A 260 24.94 -9.34 -0.40
N ASP A 261 25.86 -8.38 -0.25
CA ASP A 261 27.30 -8.58 -0.43
C ASP A 261 27.95 -9.35 0.73
N SER A 262 27.33 -9.35 1.91
CA SER A 262 27.86 -9.98 3.14
C SER A 262 27.38 -11.42 3.36
N ARG A 263 26.22 -11.78 2.77
CA ARG A 263 25.55 -13.07 2.97
C ARG A 263 25.62 -13.92 1.69
N PRO A 264 26.63 -14.79 1.52
CA PRO A 264 26.78 -15.59 0.30
C PRO A 264 25.59 -16.54 0.07
N ASN A 265 24.87 -16.90 1.12
CA ASN A 265 23.66 -17.72 1.12
C ASN A 265 22.36 -16.98 0.76
N PHE A 266 22.37 -15.65 0.65
CA PHE A 266 21.23 -14.85 0.18
C PHE A 266 21.36 -14.60 -1.33
N HIS A 267 20.47 -15.17 -2.13
CA HIS A 267 20.40 -14.96 -3.58
C HIS A 267 19.11 -14.23 -3.93
N VAL A 268 19.15 -13.29 -4.87
CA VAL A 268 18.01 -12.49 -5.35
C VAL A 268 18.07 -12.44 -6.86
N ALA A 269 16.98 -12.72 -7.56
CA ALA A 269 16.87 -12.67 -9.01
C ALA A 269 15.77 -11.67 -9.42
N THR A 270 16.07 -10.77 -10.35
CA THR A 270 15.16 -9.67 -10.74
C THR A 270 14.62 -9.85 -12.16
N GLY A 271 13.47 -9.26 -12.49
CA GLY A 271 12.81 -9.51 -13.76
C GLY A 271 12.43 -10.98 -13.97
N LYS A 272 12.03 -11.70 -12.90
CA LYS A 272 11.68 -13.14 -12.92
C LYS A 272 10.24 -13.33 -12.42
N HIS A 273 9.28 -13.33 -13.35
CA HIS A 273 7.86 -13.53 -13.02
C HIS A 273 7.59 -15.01 -12.71
N VAL A 274 7.52 -15.36 -11.42
CA VAL A 274 7.05 -16.67 -10.93
C VAL A 274 5.53 -16.75 -11.12
N TYR A 275 5.05 -17.85 -11.66
CA TYR A 275 3.62 -18.01 -11.97
C TYR A 275 3.04 -19.37 -11.59
N ARG A 276 3.87 -20.36 -11.21
CA ARG A 276 3.38 -21.71 -10.89
C ARG A 276 4.28 -22.45 -9.92
N LEU A 277 3.66 -23.27 -9.08
CA LEU A 277 4.32 -24.19 -8.16
C LEU A 277 4.60 -25.53 -8.84
N LEU A 278 5.76 -26.10 -8.55
CA LEU A 278 6.13 -27.45 -8.97
C LEU A 278 5.66 -28.46 -7.92
N MET A 279 4.84 -29.42 -8.32
CA MET A 279 4.31 -30.47 -7.43
C MET A 279 4.93 -31.83 -7.73
N ASP A 280 5.03 -32.68 -6.71
CA ASP A 280 5.47 -34.06 -6.89
C ASP A 280 4.39 -34.91 -7.59
N LYS A 281 4.61 -35.23 -8.87
CA LYS A 281 3.66 -35.99 -9.70
C LYS A 281 3.38 -37.42 -9.20
N THR A 282 4.14 -37.95 -8.24
CA THR A 282 3.78 -39.24 -7.59
C THR A 282 2.72 -39.09 -6.50
N ASN A 283 2.60 -37.90 -5.90
CA ASN A 283 1.80 -37.62 -4.72
C ASN A 283 0.65 -36.65 -5.04
N SER A 284 -0.39 -37.16 -5.71
CA SER A 284 -1.73 -36.56 -5.63
C SER A 284 -2.15 -36.42 -4.17
N ALA A 285 -2.86 -35.35 -3.81
CA ALA A 285 -3.40 -35.14 -2.46
C ALA A 285 -4.23 -36.35 -1.96
N THR A 286 -4.87 -37.09 -2.88
CA THR A 286 -5.60 -38.33 -2.61
C THR A 286 -4.74 -39.53 -2.16
N ARG A 287 -3.41 -39.39 -2.05
CA ARG A 287 -2.47 -40.48 -1.75
C ARG A 287 -1.48 -40.22 -0.60
N SER A 288 -1.34 -38.98 -0.13
CA SER A 288 -0.43 -38.66 0.97
C SER A 288 -1.20 -38.09 2.16
N PRO A 289 -1.19 -38.71 3.35
CA PRO A 289 -1.85 -38.16 4.53
C PRO A 289 -1.19 -36.86 5.03
N ASP A 290 0.02 -36.56 4.57
CA ASP A 290 0.75 -35.34 4.90
C ASP A 290 0.33 -34.13 4.02
N GLY A 291 -0.44 -34.34 2.95
CA GLY A 291 -0.80 -33.32 1.96
C GLY A 291 0.17 -33.19 0.76
N LEU A 292 -0.05 -32.17 -0.08
CA LEU A 292 0.76 -31.90 -1.27
C LEU A 292 2.18 -31.47 -0.93
N LEU A 293 3.16 -32.00 -1.68
CA LEU A 293 4.57 -31.62 -1.59
C LEU A 293 4.93 -30.67 -2.73
N ILE A 294 5.31 -29.44 -2.39
CA ILE A 294 5.85 -28.47 -3.33
C ILE A 294 7.37 -28.68 -3.46
N LYS A 295 7.87 -28.72 -4.69
CA LYS A 295 9.27 -28.99 -5.04
C LYS A 295 10.05 -27.74 -5.43
N GLY A 296 9.38 -26.60 -5.57
CA GLY A 296 9.94 -25.37 -6.11
C GLY A 296 8.94 -24.64 -7.00
N VAL A 297 9.43 -23.83 -7.93
CA VAL A 297 8.59 -22.94 -8.76
C VAL A 297 9.00 -22.92 -10.23
N GLU A 298 8.07 -22.53 -11.10
CA GLU A 298 8.32 -22.11 -12.49
C GLU A 298 8.20 -20.59 -12.63
N PHE A 299 9.09 -20.02 -13.43
CA PHE A 299 9.13 -18.59 -13.72
C PHE A 299 9.50 -18.29 -15.18
N VAL A 300 9.13 -17.10 -15.65
CA VAL A 300 9.53 -16.54 -16.94
C VAL A 300 10.39 -15.29 -16.71
N PRO A 301 11.61 -15.21 -17.25
CA PRO A 301 12.38 -13.98 -17.28
C PRO A 301 11.73 -12.92 -18.19
N ASP A 302 11.72 -11.67 -17.73
CA ASP A 302 11.25 -10.50 -18.48
C ASP A 302 11.86 -10.45 -19.90
N GLY A 303 11.04 -10.08 -20.89
CA GLY A 303 11.43 -10.08 -22.30
C GLY A 303 11.48 -11.46 -22.98
N THR A 304 11.26 -12.56 -22.24
CA THR A 304 11.29 -13.93 -22.80
C THR A 304 9.93 -14.64 -22.72
N LEU A 305 9.80 -15.77 -23.43
CA LEU A 305 8.72 -16.74 -23.28
C LEU A 305 9.25 -18.12 -22.81
N SER A 306 10.48 -18.15 -22.30
CA SER A 306 11.14 -19.37 -21.87
C SER A 306 10.85 -19.63 -20.40
N VAL A 307 10.24 -20.78 -20.12
CA VAL A 307 9.98 -21.25 -18.75
C VAL A 307 11.25 -21.84 -18.16
N PHE A 308 11.61 -21.38 -16.96
CA PHE A 308 12.68 -21.94 -16.14
C PHE A 308 12.09 -22.50 -14.84
N ASN A 309 12.83 -23.40 -14.19
CA ASN A 309 12.50 -23.94 -12.89
C ASN A 309 13.68 -23.87 -11.92
N VAL A 310 13.36 -23.88 -10.63
CA VAL A 310 14.32 -23.96 -9.53
C VAL A 310 13.66 -24.68 -8.35
N THR A 311 14.43 -25.47 -7.59
CA THR A 311 13.89 -26.38 -6.58
C THR A 311 14.12 -25.92 -5.13
N ALA A 312 13.19 -26.28 -4.24
CA ALA A 312 13.27 -26.07 -2.79
C ALA A 312 13.47 -27.41 -2.07
N SER A 313 14.39 -27.46 -1.10
CA SER A 313 14.60 -28.65 -0.25
C SER A 313 13.71 -28.64 1.00
N LYS A 314 13.45 -27.46 1.58
CA LYS A 314 12.56 -27.26 2.74
C LYS A 314 11.22 -26.72 2.27
N GLU A 315 11.10 -25.42 2.01
CA GLU A 315 9.82 -24.77 1.75
C GLU A 315 9.83 -23.79 0.56
N VAL A 316 8.65 -23.54 0.00
CA VAL A 316 8.37 -22.39 -0.88
C VAL A 316 7.50 -21.40 -0.10
N ILE A 317 7.84 -20.12 -0.16
CA ILE A 317 7.13 -19.04 0.54
C ILE A 317 6.65 -18.04 -0.50
N LEU A 318 5.33 -17.87 -0.62
CA LEU A 318 4.72 -16.85 -1.45
C LEU A 318 4.63 -15.53 -0.67
N ALA A 319 5.12 -14.46 -1.27
CA ALA A 319 5.08 -13.09 -0.77
C ALA A 319 4.79 -12.11 -1.93
N ALA A 320 4.02 -12.57 -2.92
CA ALA A 320 3.74 -11.84 -4.16
C ALA A 320 2.59 -10.82 -4.00
N GLY A 321 2.05 -10.67 -2.79
CA GLY A 321 0.99 -9.72 -2.47
C GLY A 321 -0.40 -10.29 -2.75
N ALA A 322 -1.41 -9.62 -2.19
CA ALA A 322 -2.79 -10.07 -2.23
C ALA A 322 -3.36 -10.27 -3.66
N VAL A 323 -2.72 -9.71 -4.71
CA VAL A 323 -3.16 -9.87 -6.10
C VAL A 323 -2.49 -11.07 -6.79
N HIS A 324 -1.14 -11.18 -6.74
CA HIS A 324 -0.43 -12.21 -7.52
C HIS A 324 -0.27 -13.54 -6.79
N THR A 325 -0.26 -13.56 -5.45
CA THR A 325 -0.26 -14.81 -4.67
C THR A 325 -1.44 -15.74 -5.00
N PRO A 326 -2.73 -15.29 -5.01
CA PRO A 326 -3.83 -16.17 -5.41
C PRO A 326 -3.74 -16.60 -6.88
N GLN A 327 -3.25 -15.74 -7.78
CA GLN A 327 -3.00 -16.13 -9.18
C GLN A 327 -1.98 -17.28 -9.29
N ILE A 328 -0.87 -17.24 -8.55
CA ILE A 328 0.14 -18.31 -8.55
C ILE A 328 -0.46 -19.62 -8.04
N LEU A 329 -1.31 -19.58 -7.01
CA LEU A 329 -2.03 -20.74 -6.50
C LEU A 329 -2.99 -21.31 -7.56
N GLU A 330 -3.81 -20.47 -8.18
CA GLU A 330 -4.80 -20.90 -9.17
C GLU A 330 -4.15 -21.46 -10.44
N LEU A 331 -3.09 -20.82 -10.97
CA LEU A 331 -2.30 -21.35 -12.08
C LEU A 331 -1.60 -22.68 -11.73
N SER A 332 -1.42 -22.97 -10.45
CA SER A 332 -0.92 -24.25 -9.93
C SER A 332 -2.01 -25.30 -9.72
N GLY A 333 -3.29 -24.95 -9.89
CA GLY A 333 -4.43 -25.83 -9.60
C GLY A 333 -4.78 -25.94 -8.10
N ILE A 334 -4.40 -24.94 -7.29
CA ILE A 334 -4.83 -24.78 -5.90
C ILE A 334 -5.87 -23.66 -5.85
N GLY A 335 -7.12 -23.97 -5.50
CA GLY A 335 -8.18 -22.95 -5.41
C GLY A 335 -9.59 -23.54 -5.51
N ASP A 336 -10.57 -22.70 -5.83
CA ASP A 336 -11.93 -23.17 -6.10
C ASP A 336 -11.98 -24.02 -7.40
N SER A 337 -12.56 -25.22 -7.31
CA SER A 337 -12.78 -26.10 -8.46
C SER A 337 -13.68 -25.47 -9.51
N GLU A 338 -14.63 -24.61 -9.14
CA GLU A 338 -15.45 -23.88 -10.12
C GLU A 338 -14.68 -22.75 -10.80
N VAL A 339 -13.66 -22.15 -10.18
CA VAL A 339 -12.78 -21.17 -10.85
C VAL A 339 -11.82 -21.89 -11.79
N LEU A 340 -11.11 -22.91 -11.29
CA LEU A 340 -10.09 -23.65 -12.05
C LEU A 340 -10.66 -24.35 -13.30
N SER A 341 -11.86 -24.94 -13.19
CA SER A 341 -12.50 -25.66 -14.30
C SER A 341 -12.94 -24.74 -15.45
N LYS A 342 -13.30 -23.47 -15.20
CA LYS A 342 -13.62 -22.48 -16.24
C LYS A 342 -12.45 -22.27 -17.22
N TYR A 343 -11.22 -22.42 -16.73
CA TYR A 343 -9.99 -22.31 -17.51
C TYR A 343 -9.34 -23.65 -17.84
N GLY A 344 -10.01 -24.78 -17.55
CA GLY A 344 -9.51 -26.12 -17.82
C GLY A 344 -8.27 -26.52 -17.01
N ILE A 345 -8.00 -25.86 -15.88
CA ILE A 345 -6.86 -26.18 -15.02
C ILE A 345 -7.20 -27.41 -14.16
N PRO A 346 -6.39 -28.48 -14.18
CA PRO A 346 -6.63 -29.65 -13.35
C PRO A 346 -6.47 -29.33 -11.86
N VAL A 347 -7.56 -29.44 -11.09
CA VAL A 347 -7.57 -29.22 -9.64
C VAL A 347 -6.61 -30.19 -8.95
N GLN A 348 -5.57 -29.66 -8.30
CA GLN A 348 -4.63 -30.41 -7.46
C GLN A 348 -5.08 -30.40 -5.99
N LEU A 349 -5.65 -29.27 -5.56
CA LEU A 349 -6.24 -29.06 -4.25
C LEU A 349 -7.45 -28.12 -4.38
N HIS A 350 -8.60 -28.55 -3.89
CA HIS A 350 -9.74 -27.66 -3.71
C HIS A 350 -9.55 -26.86 -2.41
N LEU A 351 -9.41 -25.54 -2.56
CA LEU A 351 -9.22 -24.60 -1.45
C LEU A 351 -9.96 -23.30 -1.81
N PRO A 352 -11.30 -23.24 -1.62
CA PRO A 352 -12.14 -22.21 -2.24
C PRO A 352 -11.91 -20.80 -1.68
N GLY A 353 -11.24 -20.67 -0.53
CA GLY A 353 -10.78 -19.39 0.01
C GLY A 353 -9.79 -18.64 -0.89
N VAL A 354 -9.05 -19.33 -1.76
CA VAL A 354 -8.07 -18.70 -2.66
C VAL A 354 -8.77 -17.70 -3.59
N GLY A 355 -8.26 -16.48 -3.61
CA GLY A 355 -8.81 -15.37 -4.37
C GLY A 355 -10.02 -14.70 -3.73
N ASN A 356 -10.72 -15.36 -2.81
CA ASN A 356 -11.92 -14.85 -2.15
C ASN A 356 -11.61 -14.01 -0.90
N ASN A 357 -12.64 -13.38 -0.31
CA ASN A 357 -12.51 -12.52 0.87
C ASN A 357 -11.63 -11.26 0.67
N PHE A 358 -11.48 -10.78 -0.58
CA PHE A 358 -10.70 -9.55 -0.85
C PHE A 358 -11.30 -8.37 -0.09
N GLN A 359 -10.43 -7.62 0.58
CA GLN A 359 -10.73 -6.45 1.40
C GLN A 359 -9.74 -5.34 1.08
N ASP A 360 -10.18 -4.10 1.24
CA ASP A 360 -9.44 -2.88 0.92
C ASP A 360 -10.18 -1.69 1.55
N HIS A 361 -9.54 -0.53 1.59
CA HIS A 361 -10.15 0.73 2.02
C HIS A 361 -10.68 1.50 0.79
N PRO A 362 -12.01 1.59 0.58
CA PRO A 362 -12.59 2.46 -0.44
C PRO A 362 -12.43 3.91 -0.01
N TYR A 363 -11.79 4.71 -0.85
CA TYR A 363 -11.34 6.07 -0.59
C TYR A 363 -12.08 7.10 -1.45
N VAL A 364 -12.41 8.26 -0.89
CA VAL A 364 -12.99 9.42 -1.59
C VAL A 364 -12.24 10.69 -1.18
N GLY A 365 -11.49 11.29 -2.10
CA GLY A 365 -10.87 12.60 -1.92
C GLY A 365 -11.81 13.75 -2.24
N VAL A 366 -11.76 14.84 -1.45
CA VAL A 366 -12.43 16.11 -1.77
C VAL A 366 -11.47 17.28 -1.59
N VAL A 367 -11.33 18.09 -2.64
CA VAL A 367 -10.45 19.27 -2.66
C VAL A 367 -11.08 20.42 -1.89
N TYR A 368 -10.29 21.06 -1.02
CA TYR A 368 -10.54 22.33 -0.38
C TYR A 368 -9.32 23.24 -0.54
N TYR A 369 -9.53 24.45 -1.07
CA TYR A 369 -8.46 25.43 -1.21
C TYR A 369 -8.28 26.21 0.08
N VAL A 370 -7.06 26.20 0.60
CA VAL A 370 -6.59 27.17 1.59
C VAL A 370 -6.40 28.50 0.86
N SER A 371 -7.35 29.43 0.99
CA SER A 371 -7.28 30.72 0.28
C SER A 371 -6.49 31.79 1.03
N ASN A 372 -6.26 31.61 2.34
CA ASN A 372 -5.45 32.50 3.15
C ASN A 372 -3.93 32.31 2.85
N PRO A 373 -3.24 33.30 2.24
CA PRO A 373 -1.84 33.17 1.82
C PRO A 373 -0.82 33.15 2.97
N LEU A 374 -1.26 33.23 4.23
CA LEU A 374 -0.41 33.00 5.41
C LEU A 374 -0.11 31.51 5.63
N TYR A 375 -0.89 30.62 5.03
CA TYR A 375 -0.75 29.17 5.13
C TYR A 375 -0.26 28.60 3.81
N LEU A 376 1.04 28.30 3.75
CA LEU A 376 1.68 27.73 2.57
C LEU A 376 1.13 26.32 2.29
N THR A 377 0.68 26.04 1.07
CA THR A 377 0.39 24.68 0.60
C THR A 377 1.50 24.17 -0.33
N LEU A 378 1.56 22.86 -0.54
CA LEU A 378 2.47 22.25 -1.51
C LEU A 378 2.15 22.69 -2.95
N ASP A 379 0.87 22.91 -3.27
CA ASP A 379 0.43 23.49 -4.55
C ASP A 379 1.03 24.89 -4.79
N MET A 380 1.02 25.77 -3.78
CA MET A 380 1.64 27.10 -3.85
C MET A 380 3.17 27.03 -4.05
N ILE A 381 3.84 25.96 -3.60
CA ILE A 381 5.28 25.76 -3.81
C ILE A 381 5.54 25.34 -5.26
N TYR A 382 4.83 24.33 -5.76
CA TYR A 382 5.00 23.85 -7.14
C TYR A 382 4.70 24.95 -8.19
N HIS A 383 3.66 25.75 -7.97
CA HIS A 383 3.30 26.85 -8.86
C HIS A 383 4.16 28.13 -8.70
N ASN A 384 5.13 28.15 -7.78
CA ASN A 384 6.03 29.28 -7.57
C ASN A 384 7.52 28.87 -7.66
N PRO A 385 8.20 29.11 -8.79
CA PRO A 385 9.60 28.73 -8.99
C PRO A 385 10.58 29.28 -7.95
N GLY A 386 10.27 30.40 -7.29
CA GLY A 386 11.07 30.95 -6.20
C GLY A 386 10.96 30.15 -4.91
N LEU A 387 9.75 29.69 -4.57
CA LEU A 387 9.51 28.83 -3.41
C LEU A 387 10.02 27.41 -3.66
N LEU A 388 9.85 26.88 -4.88
CA LEU A 388 10.37 25.58 -5.27
C LEU A 388 11.89 25.51 -5.14
N ALA A 389 12.62 26.47 -5.70
CA ALA A 389 14.08 26.57 -5.59
C ALA A 389 14.59 26.95 -4.18
N GLN A 390 13.69 27.39 -3.28
CA GLN A 390 13.99 27.55 -1.86
C GLN A 390 13.84 26.21 -1.11
N ALA A 391 12.75 25.48 -1.34
CA ALA A 391 12.51 24.17 -0.74
C ALA A 391 13.55 23.12 -1.17
N GLU A 392 13.86 23.07 -2.46
CA GLU A 392 14.97 22.29 -3.05
C GLU A 392 16.29 22.54 -2.30
N ARG A 393 16.62 23.82 -2.07
CA ARG A 393 17.85 24.23 -1.37
C ARG A 393 17.83 23.86 0.11
N GLN A 394 16.71 24.04 0.80
CA GLN A 394 16.55 23.64 2.20
C GLN A 394 16.71 22.12 2.37
N TYR A 395 16.26 21.35 1.38
CA TYR A 395 16.44 19.91 1.31
C TYR A 395 17.89 19.53 1.01
N TYR A 396 18.43 19.89 -0.16
CA TYR A 396 19.75 19.39 -0.58
C TYR A 396 20.94 19.95 0.23
N VAL A 397 20.80 21.10 0.90
CA VAL A 397 21.88 21.65 1.75
C VAL A 397 21.76 21.20 3.21
N ASN A 398 20.54 21.21 3.79
CA ASN A 398 20.34 21.03 5.24
C ASN A 398 19.50 19.80 5.61
N LYS A 399 18.82 19.15 4.64
CA LYS A 399 17.73 18.18 4.85
C LYS A 399 16.67 18.74 5.80
N THR A 400 16.02 19.83 5.36
CA THR A 400 14.96 20.58 6.07
C THR A 400 13.97 21.16 5.05
N GLY A 401 12.87 21.74 5.52
CA GLY A 401 11.93 22.47 4.67
C GLY A 401 10.96 21.58 3.90
N PRO A 402 10.07 22.15 3.06
CA PRO A 402 8.86 21.48 2.58
C PRO A 402 9.07 20.10 1.93
N TRP A 403 10.19 19.89 1.24
CA TRP A 403 10.51 18.62 0.58
C TRP A 403 10.87 17.45 1.52
N THR A 404 11.02 17.68 2.83
CA THR A 404 11.14 16.57 3.79
C THR A 404 9.80 15.92 4.12
N ALA A 405 8.68 16.62 3.90
CA ALA A 405 7.33 16.09 4.08
C ALA A 405 6.81 15.54 2.73
N GLY A 406 6.09 14.41 2.79
CA GLY A 406 5.29 13.93 1.65
C GLY A 406 3.93 14.63 1.58
N ALA A 407 3.02 14.06 0.79
CA ALA A 407 1.68 14.60 0.61
C ALA A 407 0.91 14.72 1.92
N ILE A 408 0.99 13.74 2.83
CA ILE A 408 0.11 13.64 4.01
C ILE A 408 0.88 13.87 5.32
N ASN A 409 0.44 14.84 6.13
CA ASN A 409 0.99 15.09 7.47
C ASN A 409 0.01 14.81 8.63
N THR A 410 -1.29 15.00 8.43
CA THR A 410 -2.29 14.87 9.50
C THR A 410 -3.38 13.90 9.10
N VAL A 411 -3.62 12.90 9.95
CA VAL A 411 -4.70 11.92 9.75
C VAL A 411 -5.54 11.79 11.02
N ALA A 412 -6.74 11.23 10.88
CA ALA A 412 -7.55 10.83 12.01
C ALA A 412 -8.36 9.58 11.70
N PHE A 413 -8.63 8.74 12.70
CA PHE A 413 -9.50 7.57 12.57
C PHE A 413 -10.73 7.68 13.48
N PRO A 414 -11.73 8.53 13.19
CA PRO A 414 -12.89 8.67 14.07
C PRO A 414 -13.69 7.37 14.21
N SER A 415 -14.05 7.04 15.45
CA SER A 415 -14.99 5.96 15.73
C SER A 415 -16.44 6.39 15.45
N LEU A 416 -17.23 5.49 14.86
CA LEU A 416 -18.65 5.73 14.52
C LEU A 416 -19.48 6.27 15.72
N PRO A 417 -19.34 5.74 16.96
CA PRO A 417 -20.04 6.27 18.13
C PRO A 417 -19.63 7.68 18.57
N SER A 418 -18.54 8.22 18.02
CA SER A 418 -18.02 9.56 18.29
C SER A 418 -18.33 10.55 17.15
N SER A 419 -18.47 10.07 15.91
CA SER A 419 -18.65 10.93 14.74
C SER A 419 -20.07 11.00 14.16
N SER A 420 -20.89 9.96 14.34
CA SER A 420 -22.27 9.89 13.84
C SER A 420 -23.28 9.82 14.98
N LYS A 421 -24.50 10.33 14.73
CA LYS A 421 -25.66 10.13 15.61
C LYS A 421 -26.46 8.86 15.27
N ASN A 422 -26.26 8.31 14.08
CA ASN A 422 -27.01 7.18 13.51
C ASN A 422 -26.31 5.83 13.71
N TRP A 423 -25.09 5.80 14.25
CA TRP A 423 -24.27 4.59 14.35
C TRP A 423 -25.00 3.37 14.93
N THR A 424 -25.88 3.56 15.92
CA THR A 424 -26.65 2.46 16.52
C THR A 424 -27.63 1.81 15.52
N SER A 425 -28.28 2.59 14.66
CA SER A 425 -29.18 2.06 13.62
C SER A 425 -28.39 1.47 12.44
N MET A 426 -27.27 2.09 12.06
CA MET A 426 -26.34 1.55 11.05
C MET A 426 -25.85 0.15 11.43
N ILE A 427 -25.35 -0.01 12.66
CA ILE A 427 -24.86 -1.31 13.16
C ILE A 427 -26.01 -2.29 13.44
N ALA A 428 -27.21 -1.82 13.80
CA ALA A 428 -28.39 -2.69 13.94
C ALA A 428 -28.86 -3.26 12.58
N ASP A 429 -28.99 -2.43 11.53
CA ASP A 429 -29.28 -2.92 10.17
C ASP A 429 -28.19 -3.89 9.73
N ALA A 430 -26.93 -3.46 9.77
CA ALA A 430 -25.78 -4.27 9.38
C ALA A 430 -25.80 -5.62 10.09
N SER A 431 -26.03 -5.67 11.41
CA SER A 431 -26.17 -6.90 12.18
C SER A 431 -27.33 -7.78 11.69
N SER A 432 -28.49 -7.20 11.38
CA SER A 432 -29.70 -7.92 10.95
C SER A 432 -29.61 -8.56 9.55
N GLN A 433 -28.78 -8.01 8.64
CA GLN A 433 -28.63 -8.52 7.27
C GLN A 433 -28.24 -10.02 7.24
N HIS A 434 -28.85 -10.83 6.36
CA HIS A 434 -28.39 -12.20 6.16
C HIS A 434 -26.94 -12.23 5.60
N ALA A 435 -26.10 -13.16 6.08
CA ALA A 435 -24.67 -13.16 5.74
C ALA A 435 -24.40 -13.20 4.22
N SER A 436 -25.13 -14.03 3.47
CA SER A 436 -24.98 -14.12 2.01
C SER A 436 -25.58 -12.96 1.20
N LYS A 437 -26.31 -12.02 1.83
CA LYS A 437 -27.11 -10.98 1.13
C LYS A 437 -26.29 -10.07 0.21
N HIS A 438 -25.03 -9.79 0.57
CA HIS A 438 -24.16 -8.80 -0.09
C HIS A 438 -22.89 -9.40 -0.72
N LEU A 439 -22.72 -10.73 -0.61
CA LEU A 439 -21.60 -11.48 -1.16
C LEU A 439 -21.79 -11.78 -2.67
N LEU A 440 -20.82 -12.46 -3.28
CA LEU A 440 -21.02 -13.14 -4.56
C LEU A 440 -22.03 -14.30 -4.40
N PRO A 441 -22.89 -14.56 -5.40
CA PRO A 441 -23.70 -15.77 -5.42
C PRO A 441 -22.83 -17.00 -5.70
N HIS A 442 -23.28 -18.18 -5.26
CA HIS A 442 -22.62 -19.47 -5.48
C HIS A 442 -21.19 -19.62 -4.88
N LEU A 443 -20.79 -18.75 -3.94
CA LEU A 443 -19.62 -19.01 -3.10
C LEU A 443 -19.78 -20.31 -2.29
N ASP A 444 -18.67 -20.98 -2.03
CA ASP A 444 -18.66 -22.16 -1.16
C ASP A 444 -19.18 -21.83 0.25
N SER A 445 -19.83 -22.84 0.85
CA SER A 445 -20.40 -22.81 2.19
C SER A 445 -19.43 -22.39 3.29
N THR A 446 -18.13 -22.74 3.19
CA THR A 446 -17.10 -22.33 4.16
C THR A 446 -16.82 -20.84 4.11
N ILE A 447 -16.78 -20.22 2.91
CA ILE A 447 -16.59 -18.77 2.74
C ILE A 447 -17.78 -18.01 3.34
N VAL A 448 -19.00 -18.49 3.10
CA VAL A 448 -20.23 -17.90 3.68
C VAL A 448 -20.27 -18.06 5.20
N ALA A 449 -19.72 -19.16 5.75
CA ALA A 449 -19.55 -19.34 7.19
C ALA A 449 -18.47 -18.40 7.77
N GLY A 450 -17.32 -18.25 7.12
CA GLY A 450 -16.26 -17.34 7.56
C GLY A 450 -16.69 -15.88 7.55
N TYR A 451 -17.32 -15.42 6.47
CA TYR A 451 -17.88 -14.06 6.44
C TYR A 451 -18.95 -13.85 7.52
N LYS A 452 -19.76 -14.86 7.84
CA LYS A 452 -20.73 -14.77 8.95
C LYS A 452 -20.06 -14.56 10.30
N GLU A 453 -18.88 -15.12 10.55
CA GLU A 453 -18.12 -14.91 11.80
C GLU A 453 -17.36 -13.57 11.77
N GLN A 454 -16.66 -13.24 10.67
CA GLN A 454 -16.07 -11.91 10.43
C GLN A 454 -17.06 -10.79 10.69
N LYS A 455 -18.28 -10.90 10.16
CA LYS A 455 -19.37 -9.93 10.34
C LYS A 455 -19.72 -9.70 11.82
N LYS A 456 -19.70 -10.73 12.67
CA LYS A 456 -19.94 -10.58 14.13
C LYS A 456 -18.79 -9.88 14.86
N VAL A 457 -17.59 -9.91 14.28
CA VAL A 457 -16.42 -9.21 14.82
C VAL A 457 -16.45 -7.75 14.37
N LEU A 458 -16.69 -7.50 13.07
CA LEU A 458 -16.84 -6.17 12.49
C LEU A 458 -17.95 -5.33 13.15
N THR A 459 -19.13 -5.90 13.43
CA THR A 459 -20.20 -5.15 14.12
C THR A 459 -19.85 -4.81 15.57
N LYS A 460 -19.01 -5.61 16.24
CA LYS A 460 -18.47 -5.27 17.57
C LYS A 460 -17.42 -4.17 17.46
N LEU A 461 -16.47 -4.28 16.52
CA LEU A 461 -15.42 -3.28 16.26
C LEU A 461 -16.03 -1.89 16.03
N LEU A 462 -16.93 -1.76 15.06
CA LEU A 462 -17.59 -0.49 14.75
C LEU A 462 -18.55 0.03 15.84
N SER A 463 -18.84 -0.77 16.88
CA SER A 463 -19.59 -0.31 18.07
C SER A 463 -18.70 0.30 19.16
N ARG A 464 -17.37 0.22 19.02
CA ARG A 464 -16.41 0.71 20.02
C ARG A 464 -16.06 2.19 19.79
N ARG A 465 -15.53 2.84 20.84
CA ARG A 465 -15.03 4.23 20.77
C ARG A 465 -13.54 4.34 20.43
N ASP A 466 -12.78 3.29 20.71
CA ASP A 466 -11.32 3.19 20.53
C ASP A 466 -10.91 2.55 19.18
N VAL A 467 -11.89 2.25 18.31
CA VAL A 467 -11.69 1.68 16.97
C VAL A 467 -12.15 2.64 15.88
N GLY A 468 -11.28 2.90 14.91
CA GLY A 468 -11.57 3.78 13.77
C GLY A 468 -12.57 3.16 12.79
N ALA A 469 -13.61 3.90 12.41
CA ALA A 469 -14.57 3.42 11.41
C ALA A 469 -14.17 3.83 9.98
N TYR A 470 -13.55 4.99 9.86
CA TYR A 470 -12.99 5.56 8.65
C TYR A 470 -11.75 6.38 9.00
N GLU A 471 -10.87 6.58 8.02
CA GLU A 471 -9.79 7.55 8.08
C GLU A 471 -10.27 8.89 7.51
N ILE A 472 -9.74 10.00 8.05
CA ILE A 472 -9.71 11.33 7.45
C ILE A 472 -8.25 11.61 7.13
N LEU A 473 -7.91 11.85 5.87
CA LEU A 473 -6.57 12.20 5.45
C LEU A 473 -6.55 13.68 5.04
N SER A 474 -5.79 14.50 5.76
CA SER A 474 -5.51 15.87 5.36
C SER A 474 -4.12 15.94 4.75
N ASP A 475 -4.08 16.16 3.44
CA ASP A 475 -2.84 16.36 2.71
C ASP A 475 -2.41 17.84 2.67
N ASN A 476 -1.25 18.07 2.04
CA ASN A 476 -0.58 19.36 1.98
C ASN A 476 -0.90 20.17 0.70
N ILE A 477 -1.61 19.61 -0.29
CA ILE A 477 -2.09 20.33 -1.48
C ILE A 477 -3.48 20.93 -1.26
N GLY A 478 -4.27 20.37 -0.34
CA GLY A 478 -5.64 20.79 -0.05
C GLY A 478 -6.69 19.71 -0.33
N LEU A 479 -6.39 18.43 -0.07
CA LEU A 479 -7.35 17.34 -0.10
C LEU A 479 -7.71 16.94 1.33
N LEU A 480 -9.01 16.85 1.63
CA LEU A 480 -9.54 16.36 2.90
C LEU A 480 -10.37 15.11 2.63
N SER A 481 -9.64 14.01 2.45
CA SER A 481 -10.17 12.72 2.00
C SER A 481 -10.81 11.92 3.13
N VAL A 482 -11.58 10.90 2.75
CA VAL A 482 -12.09 9.88 3.67
C VAL A 482 -11.96 8.49 3.08
N ALA A 483 -11.69 7.48 3.92
CA ALA A 483 -11.71 6.08 3.50
C ALA A 483 -12.32 5.17 4.57
N ALA A 484 -13.13 4.18 4.19
CA ALA A 484 -13.73 3.26 5.15
C ALA A 484 -12.74 2.16 5.56
N MET A 485 -12.52 2.00 6.86
CA MET A 485 -11.55 1.02 7.38
C MET A 485 -12.18 -0.39 7.38
N HIS A 486 -13.08 -0.66 8.33
CA HIS A 486 -13.65 -1.98 8.57
C HIS A 486 -14.84 -2.30 7.63
N THR A 487 -14.52 -2.52 6.35
CA THR A 487 -15.51 -2.76 5.30
C THR A 487 -16.26 -4.10 5.43
N PHE A 488 -17.51 -4.10 4.96
CA PHE A 488 -18.39 -5.28 4.89
C PHE A 488 -18.54 -5.81 3.45
N SER A 489 -18.19 -5.03 2.43
CA SER A 489 -18.02 -5.54 1.07
C SER A 489 -16.93 -6.62 1.05
N ARG A 490 -17.10 -7.61 0.16
CA ARG A 490 -16.09 -8.63 -0.11
C ARG A 490 -15.92 -8.80 -1.61
N GLY A 491 -14.70 -8.57 -2.04
CA GLY A 491 -14.23 -8.74 -3.40
C GLY A 491 -13.71 -10.14 -3.68
N SER A 492 -13.14 -10.32 -4.87
CA SER A 492 -12.21 -11.42 -5.15
C SER A 492 -11.14 -11.04 -6.19
N VAL A 493 -10.07 -11.83 -6.24
CA VAL A 493 -9.01 -11.78 -7.26
C VAL A 493 -8.83 -13.17 -7.83
N HIS A 494 -9.17 -13.35 -9.12
CA HIS A 494 -9.08 -14.65 -9.81
C HIS A 494 -8.42 -14.54 -11.18
N ILE A 495 -7.81 -15.62 -11.65
CA ILE A 495 -7.25 -15.70 -13.01
C ILE A 495 -8.29 -15.46 -14.11
N GLN A 496 -7.82 -14.92 -15.24
CA GLN A 496 -8.62 -14.72 -16.46
C GLN A 496 -8.26 -15.68 -17.60
N SER A 497 -7.16 -16.42 -17.49
CA SER A 497 -6.67 -17.36 -18.50
C SER A 497 -5.59 -18.28 -17.95
N GLN A 498 -5.17 -19.30 -18.71
CA GLN A 498 -3.96 -20.08 -18.42
C GLN A 498 -2.64 -19.33 -18.70
N ASN A 499 -2.68 -18.18 -19.38
CA ASN A 499 -1.46 -17.41 -19.68
C ASN A 499 -1.00 -16.68 -18.41
N PRO A 500 0.20 -16.96 -17.88
CA PRO A 500 0.68 -16.34 -16.64
C PRO A 500 0.97 -14.85 -16.77
N LEU A 501 1.16 -14.35 -18.00
CA LEU A 501 1.39 -12.92 -18.25
C LEU A 501 0.08 -12.12 -18.38
N THR A 502 -1.08 -12.77 -18.30
CA THR A 502 -2.38 -12.10 -18.16
C THR A 502 -2.60 -11.76 -16.68
N GLN A 503 -2.80 -10.48 -16.36
CA GLN A 503 -3.10 -10.04 -15.00
C GLN A 503 -4.45 -10.64 -14.51
N PRO A 504 -4.65 -10.84 -13.20
CA PRO A 504 -5.88 -11.41 -12.66
C PRO A 504 -7.00 -10.36 -12.61
N LEU A 505 -8.25 -10.83 -12.58
CA LEU A 505 -9.41 -9.96 -12.42
C LEU A 505 -9.56 -9.59 -10.93
N ILE A 506 -9.19 -8.36 -10.59
CA ILE A 506 -9.38 -7.77 -9.26
C ILE A 506 -10.79 -7.15 -9.21
N ASP A 507 -11.75 -7.75 -8.53
CA ASP A 507 -13.07 -7.13 -8.27
C ASP A 507 -13.24 -6.83 -6.78
N PRO A 508 -12.90 -5.62 -6.28
CA PRO A 508 -13.07 -5.25 -4.87
C PRO A 508 -14.53 -5.18 -4.42
N ARG A 509 -15.46 -5.01 -5.37
CA ARG A 509 -16.92 -4.93 -5.13
C ARG A 509 -17.28 -3.82 -4.13
N TYR A 510 -16.64 -2.66 -4.25
CA TYR A 510 -16.83 -1.54 -3.32
C TYR A 510 -18.31 -1.18 -3.16
N CYS A 511 -18.76 -1.03 -1.92
CA CYS A 511 -20.16 -0.81 -1.54
C CYS A 511 -21.16 -1.90 -2.00
N SER A 512 -20.72 -3.14 -2.25
CA SER A 512 -21.66 -4.27 -2.37
C SER A 512 -22.45 -4.49 -1.08
N ASN A 513 -21.85 -4.15 0.07
CA ASN A 513 -22.60 -3.83 1.30
C ASN A 513 -22.83 -2.30 1.38
N PRO A 514 -24.08 -1.82 1.55
CA PRO A 514 -24.36 -0.39 1.63
C PRO A 514 -23.77 0.31 2.86
N LEU A 515 -23.39 -0.42 3.93
CA LEU A 515 -22.80 0.20 5.12
C LEU A 515 -21.52 0.98 4.79
N ASP A 516 -20.67 0.45 3.91
CA ASP A 516 -19.37 1.04 3.59
C ASP A 516 -19.56 2.46 2.98
N CYS A 517 -20.51 2.60 2.06
CA CYS A 517 -20.87 3.90 1.49
C CYS A 517 -21.61 4.83 2.47
N GLN A 518 -22.34 4.29 3.45
CA GLN A 518 -22.94 5.11 4.53
C GLN A 518 -21.87 5.65 5.49
N ILE A 519 -20.83 4.86 5.78
CA ILE A 519 -19.67 5.29 6.57
C ILE A 519 -18.94 6.43 5.83
N LEU A 520 -18.66 6.28 4.54
CA LEU A 520 -18.07 7.34 3.71
C LEU A 520 -18.94 8.61 3.67
N ALA A 521 -20.27 8.48 3.64
CA ALA A 521 -21.17 9.62 3.66
C ALA A 521 -21.18 10.36 5.01
N GLU A 522 -21.22 9.64 6.13
CA GLU A 522 -21.08 10.22 7.47
C GLU A 522 -19.71 10.88 7.68
N ALA A 523 -18.65 10.31 7.07
CA ALA A 523 -17.30 10.87 7.06
C ALA A 523 -17.20 12.17 6.24
N LEU A 524 -17.78 12.25 5.04
CA LEU A 524 -17.85 13.50 4.27
C LEU A 524 -18.70 14.57 4.98
N LEU A 525 -19.79 14.17 5.64
CA LEU A 525 -20.57 15.07 6.51
C LEU A 525 -19.76 15.51 7.74
N PHE A 526 -18.81 14.71 8.21
CA PHE A 526 -17.88 15.09 9.28
C PHE A 526 -16.84 16.10 8.77
N ASN A 527 -16.22 15.86 7.60
CA ASN A 527 -15.26 16.78 6.99
C ASN A 527 -15.87 18.17 6.73
N ASN A 528 -17.12 18.23 6.25
CA ASN A 528 -17.83 19.52 6.11
C ASN A 528 -18.01 20.25 7.45
N ARG A 529 -18.18 19.55 8.57
CA ARG A 529 -18.21 20.17 9.91
C ARG A 529 -16.81 20.60 10.36
N LEU A 530 -15.77 19.82 10.07
CA LEU A 530 -14.38 20.13 10.39
C LEU A 530 -13.93 21.44 9.74
N LEU A 531 -14.19 21.61 8.43
CA LEU A 531 -13.90 22.86 7.71
C LEU A 531 -14.63 24.09 8.29
N ASN A 532 -15.72 23.89 9.03
CA ASN A 532 -16.49 24.95 9.68
C ASN A 532 -16.12 25.18 11.16
N THR A 533 -15.14 24.48 11.73
CA THR A 533 -14.61 24.74 13.09
C THR A 533 -13.94 26.12 13.19
N ARG A 534 -13.69 26.62 14.41
CA ARG A 534 -13.03 27.93 14.58
C ARG A 534 -11.62 27.90 13.99
N SER A 535 -10.85 26.87 14.28
CA SER A 535 -9.45 26.73 13.83
C SER A 535 -9.35 26.58 12.31
N MET A 536 -10.18 25.72 11.69
CA MET A 536 -10.13 25.53 10.23
C MET A 536 -10.60 26.75 9.43
N ARG A 537 -11.41 27.64 10.00
CA ARG A 537 -11.78 28.91 9.33
C ARG A 537 -10.61 29.88 9.20
N GLU A 538 -9.51 29.72 9.94
CA GLU A 538 -8.30 30.54 9.76
C GLU A 538 -7.59 30.25 8.42
N LEU A 539 -7.80 29.07 7.82
CA LEU A 539 -7.32 28.71 6.48
C LEU A 539 -8.13 29.36 5.34
N GLU A 540 -9.28 29.98 5.66
CA GLU A 540 -10.27 30.47 4.69
C GLU A 540 -10.68 29.37 3.67
N SER A 541 -10.86 28.13 4.15
CA SER A 541 -11.07 26.92 3.35
C SER A 541 -12.29 27.00 2.41
N VAL A 542 -12.04 26.99 1.10
CA VAL A 542 -13.09 26.94 0.05
C VAL A 542 -13.14 25.53 -0.57
N PRO A 543 -14.17 24.71 -0.30
CA PRO A 543 -14.30 23.40 -0.92
C PRO A 543 -14.59 23.54 -2.43
N TYR A 544 -13.83 22.82 -3.26
CA TYR A 544 -13.85 22.95 -4.74
C TYR A 544 -15.24 22.70 -5.31
N TYR A 545 -15.83 21.56 -4.92
CA TYR A 545 -17.26 21.38 -4.99
C TYR A 545 -17.85 22.00 -3.73
N PRO A 546 -18.84 22.90 -3.81
CA PRO A 546 -19.56 23.32 -2.62
C PRO A 546 -20.22 22.08 -2.01
N PHE A 547 -19.69 21.60 -0.88
CA PHE A 547 -20.40 20.67 -0.01
C PHE A 547 -21.80 21.25 0.18
N LEU A 548 -22.83 20.49 -0.21
CA LEU A 548 -24.20 20.99 -0.20
C LEU A 548 -24.48 21.52 1.21
N GLN A 549 -24.88 22.80 1.34
CA GLN A 549 -25.05 23.42 2.66
C GLN A 549 -26.07 22.67 3.54
N ASN A 550 -26.97 21.91 2.90
CA ASN A 550 -27.92 20.98 3.50
C ASN A 550 -27.66 19.52 3.07
N ALA A 551 -26.39 19.09 3.00
CA ALA A 551 -26.01 17.74 2.63
C ALA A 551 -26.61 16.71 3.59
N THR A 552 -27.19 15.66 3.03
CA THR A 552 -27.59 14.42 3.72
C THR A 552 -26.79 13.24 3.18
N VAL A 553 -26.82 12.10 3.87
CA VAL A 553 -26.18 10.85 3.41
C VAL A 553 -26.64 10.51 1.99
N GLU A 554 -27.94 10.56 1.74
CA GLU A 554 -28.58 10.22 0.46
C GLU A 554 -28.11 11.15 -0.67
N SER A 555 -27.92 12.44 -0.38
CA SER A 555 -27.45 13.42 -1.37
C SER A 555 -25.98 13.25 -1.76
N LEU A 556 -25.18 12.64 -0.89
CA LEU A 556 -23.75 12.40 -1.13
C LEU A 556 -23.47 11.08 -1.85
N ILE A 557 -24.35 10.08 -1.77
CA ILE A 557 -24.15 8.75 -2.41
C ILE A 557 -23.73 8.87 -3.89
N PRO A 558 -24.36 9.67 -4.78
CA PRO A 558 -23.96 9.73 -6.19
C PRO A 558 -22.52 10.25 -6.41
N ALA A 559 -22.07 11.18 -5.56
CA ALA A 559 -20.69 11.69 -5.58
C ALA A 559 -19.70 10.64 -5.01
N ILE A 560 -20.09 9.91 -3.98
CA ILE A 560 -19.29 8.81 -3.41
C ILE A 560 -19.11 7.69 -4.44
N LEU A 561 -20.18 7.24 -5.10
CA LEU A 561 -20.10 6.14 -6.08
C LEU A 561 -19.17 6.45 -7.26
N SER A 562 -19.20 7.69 -7.77
CA SER A 562 -18.27 8.15 -8.82
C SER A 562 -16.88 8.49 -8.29
N GLY A 563 -16.77 8.92 -7.04
CA GLY A 563 -15.53 9.30 -6.36
C GLY A 563 -14.67 8.13 -5.86
N ILE A 564 -15.25 6.99 -5.48
CA ILE A 564 -14.52 5.89 -4.83
C ILE A 564 -13.32 5.41 -5.65
N ARG A 565 -12.16 5.35 -5.00
CA ARG A 565 -10.89 4.72 -5.42
C ARG A 565 -10.42 3.77 -4.30
N THR A 566 -9.17 3.33 -4.38
CA THR A 566 -8.48 2.49 -3.40
C THR A 566 -7.45 3.32 -2.59
N GLU A 567 -7.08 2.88 -1.40
CA GLU A 567 -5.84 3.29 -0.71
C GLU A 567 -4.66 2.34 -0.98
N PHE A 568 -4.81 1.43 -1.93
CA PHE A 568 -3.86 0.37 -2.28
C PHE A 568 -3.65 -0.65 -1.13
N HIS A 569 -4.68 -0.83 -0.28
CA HIS A 569 -4.68 -1.63 0.94
C HIS A 569 -5.34 -3.03 0.74
N GLY A 570 -5.08 -3.65 -0.41
CA GLY A 570 -5.61 -4.97 -0.78
C GLY A 570 -5.15 -6.11 0.14
N THR A 571 -6.10 -6.85 0.71
CA THR A 571 -5.92 -7.91 1.72
C THR A 571 -6.87 -9.09 1.51
N GLY A 572 -6.69 -10.18 2.27
CA GLY A 572 -7.69 -11.22 2.49
C GLY A 572 -7.78 -12.36 1.45
N THR A 573 -7.19 -12.23 0.26
CA THR A 573 -7.28 -13.24 -0.83
C THR A 573 -6.71 -14.62 -0.50
N THR A 574 -5.93 -14.71 0.57
CA THR A 574 -5.33 -15.94 1.07
C THR A 574 -5.45 -16.01 2.60
N SER A 575 -6.62 -15.56 3.10
CA SER A 575 -6.95 -15.36 4.50
C SER A 575 -6.46 -16.46 5.46
N MET A 576 -5.81 -16.00 6.53
CA MET A 576 -5.51 -16.76 7.74
C MET A 576 -6.78 -16.90 8.58
N LEU A 577 -7.45 -18.04 8.43
CA LEU A 577 -8.71 -18.40 9.10
C LEU A 577 -8.76 -19.92 9.26
N PRO A 578 -9.59 -20.47 10.18
CA PRO A 578 -9.96 -21.88 10.17
C PRO A 578 -10.47 -22.33 8.78
N LEU A 579 -10.15 -23.57 8.40
CA LEU A 579 -10.48 -24.11 7.08
C LEU A 579 -12.00 -24.20 6.84
N GLU A 580 -12.78 -24.49 7.90
CA GLU A 580 -14.25 -24.45 7.88
C GLU A 580 -14.84 -23.06 7.65
N TYR A 581 -14.03 -22.00 7.78
CA TYR A 581 -14.37 -20.60 7.54
C TYR A 581 -13.76 -20.07 6.22
N GLY A 582 -13.33 -20.97 5.33
CA GLY A 582 -12.78 -20.62 4.03
C GLY A 582 -11.34 -20.10 4.09
N GLY A 583 -10.60 -20.44 5.14
CA GLY A 583 -9.18 -20.09 5.25
C GLY A 583 -8.29 -20.77 4.23
N VAL A 584 -7.18 -20.11 3.89
CA VAL A 584 -6.15 -20.63 2.97
C VAL A 584 -4.88 -21.03 3.74
N VAL A 585 -4.53 -20.29 4.80
CA VAL A 585 -3.40 -20.62 5.70
C VAL A 585 -3.83 -20.82 7.15
N ASP A 586 -3.08 -21.65 7.88
CA ASP A 586 -3.17 -21.76 9.34
C ASP A 586 -2.52 -20.54 10.05
N SER A 587 -2.63 -20.46 11.38
CA SER A 587 -2.02 -19.39 12.17
C SER A 587 -0.48 -19.41 12.20
N HIS A 588 0.16 -20.38 11.55
CA HIS A 588 1.61 -20.47 11.33
C HIS A 588 1.96 -20.20 9.84
N LEU A 589 1.00 -19.64 9.10
CA LEU A 589 1.09 -19.22 7.70
C LEU A 589 1.28 -20.36 6.69
N ARG A 590 1.00 -21.61 7.08
CA ARG A 590 1.11 -22.80 6.23
C ARG A 590 -0.17 -23.01 5.42
N VAL A 591 -0.04 -23.22 4.11
CA VAL A 591 -1.21 -23.43 3.23
C VAL A 591 -1.86 -24.78 3.52
N TYR A 592 -3.15 -24.77 3.84
CA TYR A 592 -3.92 -25.98 4.14
C TYR A 592 -3.80 -27.00 3.01
N GLY A 593 -3.74 -28.30 3.36
CA GLY A 593 -3.58 -29.38 2.39
C GLY A 593 -2.20 -29.48 1.74
N THR A 594 -1.23 -28.66 2.16
CA THR A 594 0.18 -28.73 1.71
C THR A 594 1.13 -29.04 2.87
N ARG A 595 2.37 -29.44 2.54
CA ARG A 595 3.41 -29.81 3.51
C ARG A 595 4.39 -28.70 3.83
N ASN A 596 4.66 -27.84 2.86
CA ASN A 596 5.84 -26.98 2.82
C ASN A 596 5.65 -25.75 1.92
N LEU A 597 4.42 -25.24 1.88
CA LEU A 597 4.07 -23.99 1.23
C LEU A 597 3.57 -23.02 2.31
N ARG A 598 4.13 -21.80 2.34
CA ARG A 598 3.60 -20.70 3.16
C ARG A 598 3.22 -19.51 2.32
N ILE A 599 2.40 -18.64 2.91
CA ILE A 599 2.06 -17.33 2.35
C ILE A 599 2.35 -16.29 3.41
N VAL A 600 3.12 -15.27 3.05
CA VAL A 600 3.56 -14.21 3.93
C VAL A 600 3.45 -12.89 3.16
N ASP A 601 2.23 -12.38 3.02
CA ASP A 601 1.92 -11.05 2.48
C ASP A 601 0.54 -10.57 2.97
N ALA A 602 0.11 -9.37 2.58
CA ALA A 602 -1.16 -8.76 3.00
C ALA A 602 -2.42 -9.61 2.68
N GLY A 603 -2.33 -10.55 1.73
CA GLY A 603 -3.41 -11.49 1.40
C GLY A 603 -3.83 -12.39 2.57
N ILE A 604 -2.98 -12.58 3.57
CA ILE A 604 -3.28 -13.41 4.76
C ILE A 604 -4.19 -12.71 5.78
N PHE A 605 -4.29 -11.37 5.78
CA PHE A 605 -5.03 -10.67 6.83
C PHE A 605 -6.54 -10.98 6.75
N PRO A 606 -7.15 -11.59 7.79
CA PRO A 606 -8.55 -12.03 7.73
C PRO A 606 -9.54 -10.87 7.73
N LEU A 607 -9.16 -9.76 8.36
CA LEU A 607 -9.81 -8.45 8.31
C LEU A 607 -8.75 -7.38 8.04
N VAL A 608 -9.10 -6.35 7.27
CA VAL A 608 -8.24 -5.17 7.11
C VAL A 608 -8.26 -4.34 8.41
N PRO A 609 -7.09 -3.97 8.97
CA PRO A 609 -6.98 -3.17 10.20
C PRO A 609 -7.23 -1.68 9.92
N ALA A 610 -7.54 -0.87 10.94
CA ALA A 610 -7.72 0.57 10.78
C ALA A 610 -6.37 1.32 10.69
N ALA A 611 -5.59 1.01 9.65
CA ALA A 611 -4.24 1.53 9.44
C ALA A 611 -3.70 1.29 8.00
N HIS A 612 -2.72 2.11 7.63
CA HIS A 612 -1.83 1.86 6.51
C HIS A 612 -1.04 0.55 6.70
N LEU A 613 -1.10 -0.36 5.72
CA LEU A 613 -0.73 -1.76 5.94
C LEU A 613 0.76 -2.05 6.19
N GLN A 614 1.69 -1.16 5.83
CA GLN A 614 3.11 -1.51 5.77
C GLN A 614 3.65 -2.04 7.09
N ALA A 615 3.29 -1.41 8.23
CA ALA A 615 3.74 -1.85 9.55
C ALA A 615 3.30 -3.29 9.87
N SER A 616 2.05 -3.62 9.56
CA SER A 616 1.46 -4.95 9.78
C SER A 616 2.09 -6.01 8.88
N VAL A 617 2.46 -5.66 7.64
CA VAL A 617 3.18 -6.56 6.72
C VAL A 617 4.62 -6.83 7.19
N TYR A 618 5.33 -5.82 7.73
CA TYR A 618 6.64 -6.04 8.36
C TYR A 618 6.53 -6.95 9.59
N ALA A 619 5.57 -6.70 10.49
CA ALA A 619 5.39 -7.50 11.70
C ALA A 619 5.02 -8.96 11.37
N ALA A 620 4.04 -9.18 10.49
CA ALA A 620 3.62 -10.51 10.06
C ALA A 620 4.74 -11.33 9.40
N ALA A 621 5.68 -10.65 8.72
CA ALA A 621 6.79 -11.32 8.03
C ALA A 621 7.92 -11.78 8.97
N ASP A 622 8.15 -11.09 10.09
CA ASP A 622 9.20 -11.46 11.05
C ASP A 622 8.78 -12.64 11.97
N ILE A 623 7.49 -13.01 11.97
CA ILE A 623 6.94 -14.20 12.64
C ILE A 623 7.50 -15.51 12.04
N ILE A 624 8.05 -15.49 10.82
CA ILE A 624 8.64 -16.68 10.16
C ILE A 624 9.74 -17.36 11.00
N LYS A 625 10.34 -16.66 11.97
CA LYS A 625 11.33 -17.19 12.92
C LYS A 625 10.76 -17.93 14.14
N ALA A 626 9.45 -17.84 14.40
CA ALA A 626 8.82 -18.46 15.56
C ALA A 626 8.53 -19.96 15.37
N ASP A 627 8.37 -20.40 14.12
CA ASP A 627 8.12 -21.80 13.76
C ASP A 627 9.44 -22.46 13.34
N ASP A 628 10.11 -23.11 14.28
CA ASP A 628 11.44 -23.70 14.08
C ASP A 628 11.45 -24.75 12.96
N ALA A 629 12.51 -24.74 12.14
CA ALA A 629 12.49 -25.36 10.83
C ALA A 629 12.34 -26.89 10.89
N ASP A 630 11.35 -27.42 10.19
CA ASP A 630 11.03 -28.85 10.21
C ASP A 630 12.22 -29.73 9.80
N THR A 631 12.85 -30.34 10.81
CA THR A 631 14.05 -31.18 10.69
C THR A 631 13.86 -32.44 9.83
N ARG A 632 12.64 -32.74 9.37
CA ARG A 632 12.38 -33.78 8.35
C ARG A 632 12.98 -33.43 6.99
N TYR A 633 13.22 -32.16 6.69
CA TYR A 633 13.77 -31.71 5.40
C TYR A 633 15.31 -31.67 5.40
N LYS A 634 15.92 -32.40 4.46
CA LYS A 634 17.37 -32.39 4.23
C LYS A 634 17.73 -31.18 3.37
N HIS A 635 18.82 -30.49 3.71
CA HIS A 635 19.38 -29.41 2.90
C HIS A 635 19.69 -29.85 1.46
N CYS A 636 19.76 -28.89 0.55
CA CYS A 636 20.24 -29.12 -0.82
C CYS A 636 21.68 -29.68 -0.84
N THR A 637 21.89 -30.79 -1.56
CA THR A 637 23.21 -31.42 -1.71
C THR A 637 23.61 -31.54 -3.18
N THR A 638 23.57 -30.41 -3.90
CA THR A 638 23.95 -30.29 -5.32
C THR A 638 24.86 -29.09 -5.54
N SER A 639 25.66 -29.15 -6.61
CA SER A 639 26.75 -28.20 -6.89
C SER A 639 26.71 -27.66 -8.32
N THR A 640 25.53 -27.68 -8.95
CA THR A 640 25.34 -27.26 -10.34
C THR A 640 24.79 -25.85 -10.39
N LEU A 641 25.38 -25.01 -11.25
CA LEU A 641 24.94 -23.63 -11.45
C LEU A 641 23.90 -23.55 -12.58
N LEU A 642 22.70 -23.09 -12.25
CA LEU A 642 21.61 -22.79 -13.16
C LEU A 642 21.87 -21.44 -13.84
N LYS A 643 22.15 -21.49 -15.15
CA LYS A 643 22.32 -20.28 -15.98
C LYS A 643 20.97 -19.83 -16.54
N VAL A 644 20.51 -18.67 -16.07
CA VAL A 644 19.25 -18.03 -16.47
C VAL A 644 19.58 -16.76 -17.27
N PRO A 645 18.79 -16.37 -18.29
CA PRO A 645 18.90 -15.07 -18.92
C PRO A 645 18.78 -13.93 -17.89
N LYS A 646 19.73 -12.99 -17.94
CA LYS A 646 19.63 -11.72 -17.22
C LYS A 646 18.50 -10.85 -17.77
N PRO A 647 17.94 -9.92 -16.98
CA PRO A 647 17.09 -8.87 -17.51
C PRO A 647 17.80 -8.14 -18.66
N THR A 648 17.12 -7.99 -19.80
CA THR A 648 17.60 -7.18 -20.90
C THR A 648 17.30 -5.71 -20.60
N ASN A 649 18.34 -4.89 -20.43
CA ASN A 649 18.22 -3.43 -20.30
C ASN A 649 17.78 -2.73 -21.62
N ASP A 650 17.47 -3.49 -22.67
CA ASP A 650 16.85 -2.95 -23.88
C ASP A 650 15.49 -2.36 -23.54
N THR A 651 15.31 -1.06 -23.82
CA THR A 651 14.03 -0.37 -23.65
C THR A 651 12.96 -1.12 -24.42
N VAL A 652 11.99 -1.72 -23.70
CA VAL A 652 10.84 -2.38 -24.31
C VAL A 652 10.10 -1.36 -25.15
N ALA A 653 10.26 -1.45 -26.47
CA ALA A 653 9.49 -0.68 -27.42
C ALA A 653 8.02 -1.11 -27.26
N LEU A 654 7.24 -0.26 -26.59
CA LEU A 654 5.81 -0.47 -26.37
C LEU A 654 5.16 -0.84 -27.71
N PHE A 655 4.66 -2.07 -27.79
CA PHE A 655 3.99 -2.61 -28.98
C PHE A 655 2.59 -2.00 -29.11
N VAL A 656 2.54 -0.68 -29.33
CA VAL A 656 1.32 0.06 -29.66
C VAL A 656 0.78 -0.54 -30.97
N PRO A 657 -0.41 -1.15 -30.98
CA PRO A 657 -0.97 -1.70 -32.20
C PRO A 657 -1.26 -0.56 -33.18
N GLN A 658 -0.49 -0.46 -34.27
CA GLN A 658 -0.72 0.53 -35.31
C GLN A 658 -1.98 0.18 -36.11
N THR A 659 -3.14 0.58 -35.61
CA THR A 659 -4.42 0.53 -36.31
C THR A 659 -4.48 1.62 -37.38
N SER A 660 -3.79 1.39 -38.51
CA SER A 660 -3.91 2.21 -39.70
C SER A 660 -5.34 2.15 -40.25
N MET A 661 -6.14 3.21 -40.01
CA MET A 661 -7.49 3.29 -40.59
C MET A 661 -7.40 3.41 -42.11
N VAL A 662 -7.89 2.38 -42.79
CA VAL A 662 -8.22 2.39 -44.23
C VAL A 662 -9.74 2.27 -44.35
N ASN A 663 -10.31 2.94 -45.36
CA ASN A 663 -11.75 3.18 -45.50
C ASN A 663 -12.65 1.97 -45.18
N GLY A 664 -13.65 2.20 -44.33
CA GLY A 664 -14.43 1.12 -43.74
C GLY A 664 -15.47 0.49 -44.67
N THR A 665 -15.59 -0.83 -44.56
CA THR A 665 -16.83 -1.59 -44.79
C THR A 665 -16.78 -2.84 -43.91
N PHE A 666 -17.82 -3.06 -43.09
CA PHE A 666 -17.94 -4.32 -42.34
C PHE A 666 -18.41 -5.42 -43.28
N SER A 667 -17.63 -6.50 -43.41
CA SER A 667 -18.01 -7.72 -44.12
C SER A 667 -17.60 -8.93 -43.30
N THR A 668 -18.52 -9.85 -43.05
CA THR A 668 -18.30 -11.04 -42.23
C THR A 668 -17.77 -12.20 -43.06
N PHE A 669 -16.55 -12.66 -42.77
CA PHE A 669 -16.02 -13.91 -43.31
C PHE A 669 -15.50 -14.83 -42.20
N ARG A 670 -16.12 -16.01 -42.09
CA ARG A 670 -15.48 -17.18 -41.47
C ARG A 670 -14.39 -17.67 -42.42
N THR A 671 -13.19 -17.94 -41.90
CA THR A 671 -12.21 -18.79 -42.59
C THR A 671 -11.62 -19.81 -41.63
N SER A 672 -11.46 -21.03 -42.11
CA SER A 672 -10.84 -22.15 -41.38
C SER A 672 -9.35 -22.19 -41.65
N ALA A 673 -8.54 -22.22 -40.60
CA ALA A 673 -7.09 -22.36 -40.73
C ALA A 673 -6.71 -23.81 -41.08
N MET A 674 -6.14 -24.02 -42.27
CA MET A 674 -5.38 -25.24 -42.58
C MET A 674 -3.90 -25.05 -42.21
N THR A 675 -3.32 -26.04 -41.55
CA THR A 675 -1.90 -26.08 -41.19
C THR A 675 -1.04 -26.61 -42.33
N LYS A 676 0.17 -26.06 -42.46
CA LYS A 676 1.33 -26.76 -43.05
C LYS A 676 2.59 -26.41 -42.26
N GLY A 677 3.07 -27.36 -41.47
CA GLY A 677 4.44 -27.37 -40.97
C GLY A 677 5.35 -28.15 -41.91
N SER A 678 6.66 -28.05 -41.69
CA SER A 678 7.64 -29.01 -42.20
C SER A 678 8.41 -29.56 -41.00
N SER A 679 8.55 -30.88 -40.94
CA SER A 679 9.31 -31.59 -39.90
C SER A 679 9.99 -32.80 -40.52
N THR A 680 11.15 -33.17 -39.98
CA THR A 680 11.96 -34.30 -40.46
C THR A 680 11.85 -35.51 -39.54
N LEU A 681 12.20 -36.69 -40.10
CA LEU A 681 12.43 -37.99 -39.46
C LEU A 681 11.20 -38.92 -39.25
N THR A 682 11.18 -39.99 -40.07
CA THR A 682 10.95 -41.43 -39.75
C THR A 682 9.75 -41.88 -38.88
N SER A 683 9.03 -42.98 -39.19
CA SER A 683 9.17 -44.01 -40.26
C SER A 683 7.94 -44.93 -40.31
N SER A 684 7.72 -45.62 -41.46
CA SER A 684 6.82 -46.79 -41.69
C SER A 684 5.30 -46.59 -41.43
N SER A 685 4.37 -47.16 -42.22
CA SER A 685 4.47 -47.93 -43.49
C SER A 685 3.12 -48.08 -44.20
N LEU A 686 3.09 -47.83 -45.53
CA LEU A 686 2.37 -48.52 -46.64
C LEU A 686 0.86 -48.91 -46.55
N PRO A 687 0.12 -49.09 -47.68
CA PRO A 687 0.41 -48.74 -49.09
C PRO A 687 -0.75 -48.02 -49.87
N GLU A 688 -0.48 -47.64 -51.13
CA GLU A 688 -1.40 -47.62 -52.31
C GLU A 688 -2.62 -46.64 -52.35
N VAL A 689 -3.08 -46.07 -53.49
CA VAL A 689 -2.80 -46.24 -54.94
C VAL A 689 -2.55 -44.87 -55.64
N ALA A 690 -2.04 -44.87 -56.87
CA ALA A 690 -1.78 -43.75 -57.80
C ALA A 690 -3.06 -42.96 -58.25
N THR A 691 -3.03 -41.82 -58.99
CA THR A 691 -2.37 -41.57 -60.31
C THR A 691 -2.06 -40.09 -60.69
N GLN A 692 -0.90 -39.89 -61.35
CA GLN A 692 -0.61 -39.05 -62.54
C GLN A 692 -0.79 -37.51 -62.55
N THR A 693 0.37 -36.80 -62.55
CA THR A 693 0.99 -35.97 -63.63
C THR A 693 0.19 -35.56 -64.89
N PRO A 694 0.52 -34.47 -65.65
CA PRO A 694 1.90 -33.94 -65.87
C PRO A 694 2.12 -32.40 -66.06
N GLN A 695 3.42 -32.01 -66.08
CA GLN A 695 4.18 -31.04 -66.97
C GLN A 695 3.59 -29.64 -67.35
N GLU A 696 4.34 -28.61 -67.78
CA GLU A 696 5.77 -28.38 -68.12
C GLU A 696 6.11 -26.88 -67.80
N GLN A 697 7.31 -26.45 -67.33
CA GLN A 697 8.53 -26.02 -68.08
C GLN A 697 8.32 -24.65 -68.83
N ILE A 698 9.24 -23.68 -69.01
CA ILE A 698 10.71 -23.60 -69.26
C ILE A 698 11.29 -22.24 -68.74
N SER A 699 12.58 -22.22 -68.33
CA SER A 699 13.68 -21.18 -68.25
C SER A 699 13.44 -19.63 -68.44
N THR A 700 14.39 -18.69 -68.26
CA THR A 700 15.88 -18.72 -68.18
C THR A 700 16.49 -17.61 -67.28
N ASP A 701 17.73 -17.83 -66.85
CA ASP A 701 18.71 -16.95 -66.15
C ASP A 701 19.51 -16.07 -67.19
N PRO A 702 20.64 -15.35 -66.93
CA PRO A 702 21.31 -14.90 -65.68
C PRO A 702 21.81 -13.42 -65.65
N SER A 703 22.49 -13.03 -64.54
CA SER A 703 23.72 -12.20 -64.43
C SER A 703 23.67 -10.99 -63.46
N SER A 704 24.72 -10.60 -62.71
CA SER A 704 25.94 -11.32 -62.23
C SER A 704 26.77 -10.47 -61.23
N GLN A 705 27.24 -11.06 -60.11
CA GLN A 705 28.53 -10.77 -59.41
C GLN A 705 28.76 -9.33 -58.81
N GLU A 706 29.61 -9.06 -57.80
CA GLU A 706 30.42 -9.92 -56.90
C GLU A 706 30.68 -9.32 -55.48
N GLN A 707 31.65 -9.88 -54.75
CA GLN A 707 31.81 -9.98 -53.29
C GLN A 707 32.59 -8.83 -52.56
N VAL A 708 32.13 -8.50 -51.34
CA VAL A 708 32.82 -8.54 -50.02
C VAL A 708 34.34 -8.16 -49.95
N PRO A 709 34.74 -7.23 -49.06
CA PRO A 709 35.44 -7.63 -47.82
C PRO A 709 35.11 -6.81 -46.54
N ILE A 710 35.71 -7.24 -45.42
CA ILE A 710 35.52 -6.77 -44.03
C ILE A 710 36.82 -6.11 -43.53
N GLU A 711 36.77 -4.99 -42.78
CA GLU A 711 37.52 -4.79 -41.51
C GLU A 711 37.40 -3.40 -40.82
N SER A 712 37.10 -3.42 -39.52
CA SER A 712 37.60 -2.55 -38.44
C SER A 712 37.31 -1.02 -38.32
N SER A 713 36.91 -0.64 -37.09
CA SER A 713 37.34 0.55 -36.32
C SER A 713 36.65 1.94 -36.45
N VAL A 714 36.80 2.72 -35.36
CA VAL A 714 36.63 4.19 -35.17
C VAL A 714 35.23 4.77 -34.82
N GLU A 715 35.16 5.34 -33.59
CA GLU A 715 34.30 6.43 -33.06
C GLU A 715 32.77 6.45 -33.28
N GLN A 716 32.02 6.19 -32.21
CA GLN A 716 30.72 6.84 -32.00
C GLN A 716 30.92 8.32 -31.62
N LYS A 717 30.37 9.24 -32.42
CA LYS A 717 30.42 10.69 -32.14
C LYS A 717 29.24 11.13 -31.28
N ASN A 718 29.55 11.61 -30.07
CA ASN A 718 28.58 12.11 -29.11
C ASN A 718 27.89 13.41 -29.64
N PRO A 719 26.55 13.46 -29.78
CA PRO A 719 25.85 14.62 -30.32
C PRO A 719 25.87 15.86 -29.41
N PHE A 720 26.15 15.72 -28.11
CA PHE A 720 26.08 16.80 -27.11
C PHE A 720 27.05 17.97 -27.41
N LEU A 721 28.21 17.67 -28.03
CA LEU A 721 29.25 18.65 -28.36
C LEU A 721 28.88 19.63 -29.49
N LYS A 722 27.75 19.42 -30.20
CA LYS A 722 27.30 20.34 -31.25
C LYS A 722 26.36 21.44 -30.75
N ALA A 723 25.69 21.25 -29.60
CA ALA A 723 24.86 22.27 -28.97
C ALA A 723 25.71 23.31 -28.22
N LEU A 724 26.73 22.87 -27.48
CA LEU A 724 27.56 23.73 -26.63
C LEU A 724 28.33 24.82 -27.42
N ASN A 725 28.70 24.53 -28.67
CA ASN A 725 29.39 25.48 -29.56
C ASN A 725 28.49 26.58 -30.15
N LEU A 726 27.17 26.54 -29.93
CA LEU A 726 26.24 27.60 -30.36
C LEU A 726 25.84 28.56 -29.22
N LEU A 727 26.24 28.29 -27.97
CA LEU A 727 25.87 29.10 -26.80
C LEU A 727 26.98 30.03 -26.30
N LEU A 728 28.18 29.97 -26.89
CA LEU A 728 29.39 30.69 -26.41
C LEU A 728 29.86 31.84 -27.34
N ALA A 729 29.01 32.28 -28.27
CA ALA A 729 29.30 33.39 -29.19
C ALA A 729 28.23 34.50 -29.06
N GLY A 730 28.25 35.27 -27.96
CA GLY A 730 27.15 36.20 -27.62
C GLY A 730 27.44 37.34 -26.64
N LEU A 731 28.70 37.72 -26.39
CA LEU A 731 29.12 38.91 -25.62
C LEU A 731 30.34 39.52 -26.36
N VAL A 732 30.66 40.82 -26.37
CA VAL A 732 30.41 41.92 -25.40
C VAL A 732 29.93 43.23 -26.14
N PRO A 733 30.11 44.52 -25.71
CA PRO A 733 28.98 45.47 -25.64
C PRO A 733 29.03 46.70 -26.60
N GLY A 734 28.01 47.57 -26.51
CA GLY A 734 27.93 48.93 -27.09
C GLY A 734 26.99 49.86 -26.28
N GLU A 735 27.14 51.19 -26.42
CA GLU A 735 26.55 52.21 -25.53
C GLU A 735 25.43 53.07 -26.18
N THR A 736 24.78 53.92 -25.37
CA THR A 736 23.85 55.05 -25.73
C THR A 736 22.44 54.66 -26.26
N GLU A 737 21.35 55.43 -26.08
CA GLU A 737 21.11 56.74 -25.40
C GLU A 737 19.68 56.85 -24.80
N LEU A 738 19.28 57.98 -24.19
CA LEU A 738 18.00 58.18 -23.47
C LEU A 738 16.84 58.68 -24.36
N ALA A 739 15.58 58.34 -24.01
CA ALA A 739 14.39 59.16 -24.27
C ALA A 739 13.17 58.88 -23.34
N SER A 740 12.80 59.88 -22.53
CA SER A 740 11.47 60.29 -22.00
C SER A 740 10.28 59.32 -21.79
N MET A 741 9.65 59.44 -20.61
CA MET A 741 8.24 59.04 -20.29
C MET A 741 7.18 59.96 -20.98
N PRO A 742 5.87 59.65 -20.84
CA PRO A 742 5.07 60.28 -19.77
C PRO A 742 4.09 59.35 -19.02
N GLU A 743 3.46 59.88 -17.95
CA GLU A 743 2.58 59.19 -16.98
C GLU A 743 1.07 59.57 -17.09
N TYR A 744 0.26 59.21 -16.07
CA TYR A 744 -1.15 59.59 -15.76
C TYR A 744 -2.27 58.88 -16.57
N SER A 745 -3.45 58.53 -16.01
CA SER A 745 -3.89 58.47 -14.59
C SER A 745 -5.23 57.72 -14.37
N LEU A 746 -5.55 57.39 -13.10
CA LEU A 746 -6.81 56.82 -12.62
C LEU A 746 -7.96 57.85 -12.49
N THR A 747 -9.22 57.45 -12.72
CA THR A 747 -10.41 57.55 -11.81
C THR A 747 -11.75 57.16 -12.49
N PRO A 748 -12.83 56.81 -11.74
CA PRO A 748 -14.06 56.17 -12.28
C PRO A 748 -15.30 57.11 -12.40
N GLN A 749 -16.44 56.57 -12.86
CA GLN A 749 -17.78 57.20 -12.80
C GLN A 749 -18.90 56.21 -12.42
N GLU A 750 -20.08 56.75 -12.08
CA GLU A 750 -21.17 56.10 -11.32
C GLU A 750 -22.46 55.82 -12.14
N ASN A 751 -23.45 55.18 -11.50
CA ASN A 751 -24.79 54.86 -12.03
C ASN A 751 -25.66 56.10 -12.37
N PRO A 752 -26.77 55.90 -13.10
CA PRO A 752 -28.08 56.05 -12.46
C PRO A 752 -29.09 54.92 -12.79
N ALA A 753 -30.30 54.97 -12.21
CA ALA A 753 -31.33 53.93 -12.30
C ALA A 753 -32.77 54.48 -12.51
N THR A 754 -33.68 53.62 -13.01
CA THR A 754 -35.15 53.72 -13.18
C THR A 754 -35.63 52.36 -13.76
N GLU A 755 -36.86 51.87 -13.70
CA GLU A 755 -38.06 51.92 -12.83
C GLU A 755 -39.10 51.00 -13.54
N ASP A 756 -40.04 50.44 -12.78
CA ASP A 756 -41.15 49.51 -13.04
C ASP A 756 -41.85 49.40 -14.44
N SER A 757 -42.34 48.19 -14.77
CA SER A 757 -43.71 47.93 -15.29
C SER A 757 -44.09 46.42 -15.29
N GLU A 758 -45.38 46.09 -15.49
CA GLU A 758 -45.99 44.76 -15.23
C GLU A 758 -46.35 43.91 -16.49
N GLU A 759 -46.53 42.60 -16.23
CA GLU A 759 -47.44 41.61 -16.85
C GLU A 759 -47.29 40.99 -18.28
N GLU A 760 -47.84 39.76 -18.34
CA GLU A 760 -48.18 38.84 -19.45
C GLU A 760 -47.23 38.58 -20.64
N GLY A 761 -46.82 37.31 -20.79
CA GLY A 761 -47.19 36.57 -22.01
C GLY A 761 -46.18 35.58 -22.65
N THR A 762 -46.68 34.36 -22.93
CA THR A 762 -46.20 33.38 -23.93
C THR A 762 -44.94 32.55 -23.68
N GLU A 763 -44.86 31.42 -24.39
CA GLU A 763 -43.89 30.33 -24.19
C GLU A 763 -42.63 30.50 -25.05
N GLU A 764 -41.43 30.23 -24.50
CA GLU A 764 -40.36 29.65 -25.32
C GLU A 764 -39.42 28.73 -24.53
N ARG A 765 -38.81 27.76 -25.22
CA ARG A 765 -38.02 26.68 -24.62
C ARG A 765 -36.56 27.10 -24.39
N SER A 766 -36.15 27.29 -23.13
CA SER A 766 -34.73 27.34 -22.79
C SER A 766 -34.11 25.92 -22.75
N SER A 767 -32.90 25.78 -23.28
CA SER A 767 -32.17 24.51 -23.32
C SER A 767 -31.48 24.22 -21.98
N VAL A 768 -31.74 23.05 -21.39
CA VAL A 768 -31.05 22.58 -20.17
C VAL A 768 -29.54 22.50 -20.41
N ALA A 769 -28.76 23.23 -19.61
CA ALA A 769 -27.31 23.17 -19.62
C ALA A 769 -26.81 21.82 -19.09
N LYS A 770 -25.67 21.33 -19.60
CA LYS A 770 -25.07 20.06 -19.17
C LYS A 770 -24.31 20.25 -17.85
N SER A 771 -24.35 19.22 -16.99
CA SER A 771 -23.73 19.22 -15.66
C SER A 771 -22.19 19.27 -15.70
N PRO A 772 -21.53 20.09 -14.86
CA PRO A 772 -20.08 20.13 -14.74
C PRO A 772 -19.57 19.13 -13.68
N ILE A 773 -19.19 17.92 -14.11
CA ILE A 773 -18.62 16.86 -13.24
C ILE A 773 -17.17 16.47 -13.64
N ASN A 774 -16.70 16.89 -14.83
CA ASN A 774 -15.47 16.37 -15.43
C ASN A 774 -14.21 17.19 -15.12
N ALA A 775 -14.16 17.95 -14.02
CA ALA A 775 -13.15 18.98 -13.77
C ALA A 775 -12.22 18.73 -12.55
N VAL A 776 -12.14 17.49 -12.04
CA VAL A 776 -11.19 17.06 -10.98
C VAL A 776 -10.17 16.03 -11.50
N PHE A 777 -10.27 15.61 -12.76
CA PHE A 777 -9.39 14.59 -13.31
C PHE A 777 -7.92 15.04 -13.37
N ASP A 778 -7.64 16.30 -13.67
CA ASP A 778 -6.30 16.75 -14.06
C ASP A 778 -5.26 16.77 -12.93
N PHE A 779 -5.62 16.78 -11.63
CA PHE A 779 -4.61 16.80 -10.56
C PHE A 779 -3.91 15.44 -10.39
N PHE A 780 -4.68 14.34 -10.36
CA PHE A 780 -4.12 12.97 -10.31
C PHE A 780 -3.89 12.36 -11.71
N SER A 781 -4.36 12.99 -12.79
CA SER A 781 -4.09 12.55 -14.18
C SER A 781 -3.00 13.38 -14.88
N GLY A 782 -2.55 14.49 -14.28
CA GLY A 782 -1.68 15.49 -14.92
C GLY A 782 -0.23 15.05 -15.14
N LEU A 783 0.21 13.94 -14.53
CA LEU A 783 1.60 13.45 -14.58
C LEU A 783 1.90 12.55 -15.80
N VAL A 784 0.95 12.35 -16.72
CA VAL A 784 1.17 11.60 -17.97
C VAL A 784 1.18 12.55 -19.19
N PRO A 785 2.22 12.54 -20.05
CA PRO A 785 2.28 13.40 -21.25
C PRO A 785 1.10 13.14 -22.21
N GLY A 786 0.12 14.05 -22.19
CA GLY A 786 -1.22 13.77 -22.72
C GLY A 786 -1.41 13.86 -24.24
N ARG A 787 -2.60 13.44 -24.67
CA ARG A 787 -3.18 13.74 -26.00
C ARG A 787 -4.66 14.08 -25.87
N GLY A 788 -4.99 15.37 -25.94
CA GLY A 788 -6.37 15.83 -26.08
C GLY A 788 -6.93 15.58 -27.48
N GLY A 789 -8.25 15.36 -27.58
CA GLY A 789 -8.93 15.13 -28.86
C GLY A 789 -10.45 15.09 -28.71
N GLY A 790 -11.09 16.25 -28.64
CA GLY A 790 -12.55 16.38 -28.50
C GLY A 790 -13.28 16.69 -29.81
N PHE A 791 -14.33 15.93 -30.10
CA PHE A 791 -15.48 16.19 -31.00
C PHE A 791 -16.51 15.07 -30.72
N GLY A 792 -17.80 15.15 -31.02
CA GLY A 792 -18.67 16.20 -31.60
C GLY A 792 -20.08 15.61 -31.72
N GLY A 793 -21.14 16.39 -31.48
CA GLY A 793 -22.50 15.85 -31.25
C GLY A 793 -23.41 15.73 -32.47
N SER A 794 -24.11 14.59 -32.61
CA SER A 794 -25.26 14.37 -33.51
C SER A 794 -26.09 13.16 -33.03
N GLY A 795 -27.41 13.06 -33.25
CA GLY A 795 -28.32 14.01 -33.89
C GLY A 795 -29.44 13.33 -34.69
N GLY A 796 -30.51 12.91 -34.01
CA GLY A 796 -31.71 12.28 -34.60
C GLY A 796 -31.95 10.84 -34.12
N LYS A 797 -33.12 10.21 -34.22
CA LYS A 797 -34.55 10.57 -34.30
C LYS A 797 -35.26 9.28 -34.78
N GLU A 798 -36.27 8.83 -34.05
CA GLU A 798 -37.48 8.08 -34.47
C GLU A 798 -37.45 7.12 -35.68
N LEU A 799 -37.83 5.86 -35.46
CA LEU A 799 -39.06 5.18 -36.00
C LEU A 799 -39.06 3.71 -35.47
N VAL A 800 -40.00 3.30 -34.62
CA VAL A 800 -41.34 2.75 -34.93
C VAL A 800 -41.32 1.43 -35.71
N GLY A 801 -41.83 0.37 -35.08
CA GLY A 801 -42.07 -0.95 -35.69
C GLY A 801 -42.47 -1.99 -34.64
N GLY A 802 -43.77 -2.17 -34.41
CA GLY A 802 -44.28 -3.03 -33.33
C GLY A 802 -45.35 -4.03 -33.78
N PHE A 803 -45.30 -5.23 -33.19
CA PHE A 803 -46.37 -6.24 -33.13
C PHE A 803 -46.23 -7.00 -31.79
N GLY A 804 -47.28 -7.44 -31.09
CA GLY A 804 -48.71 -7.14 -31.31
C GLY A 804 -49.64 -8.33 -31.07
N ALA A 805 -49.84 -8.72 -29.79
CA ALA A 805 -50.81 -9.74 -29.34
C ALA A 805 -50.55 -11.18 -29.88
N ASP A 806 -51.20 -12.26 -29.42
CA ASP A 806 -52.41 -12.37 -28.59
C ASP A 806 -52.35 -13.55 -27.59
N ALA A 807 -53.42 -13.81 -26.82
CA ALA A 807 -53.36 -14.66 -25.60
C ALA A 807 -54.46 -15.74 -25.43
N LYS A 808 -54.25 -16.59 -24.40
CA LYS A 808 -55.21 -17.38 -23.57
C LYS A 808 -55.65 -18.81 -23.97
N ASN A 809 -55.86 -19.60 -22.89
CA ASN A 809 -56.74 -20.78 -22.71
C ASN A 809 -56.32 -22.13 -23.35
N ALA A 810 -56.62 -23.33 -22.79
CA ALA A 810 -57.07 -23.75 -21.44
C ALA A 810 -56.93 -25.30 -21.26
N GLU A 811 -57.46 -25.87 -20.15
CA GLU A 811 -57.68 -27.31 -19.83
C GLU A 811 -56.39 -28.11 -19.45
N GLU A 812 -56.27 -28.78 -18.28
CA GLU A 812 -56.99 -29.94 -17.67
C GLU A 812 -56.73 -31.28 -18.39
N SER A 813 -56.44 -32.44 -17.76
CA SER A 813 -56.14 -32.85 -16.36
C SER A 813 -55.27 -34.16 -16.41
N THR A 814 -55.03 -35.07 -15.44
CA THR A 814 -55.53 -35.42 -14.07
C THR A 814 -54.46 -36.28 -13.32
N GLY A 815 -54.63 -36.57 -12.02
CA GLY A 815 -53.86 -37.59 -11.23
C GLY A 815 -53.17 -37.01 -9.97
N GLU A 816 -53.70 -37.15 -8.75
CA GLU A 816 -53.72 -38.35 -7.85
C GLU A 816 -52.35 -38.73 -7.26
N ASP A 817 -52.18 -38.99 -5.95
CA ASP A 817 -53.04 -38.72 -4.76
C ASP A 817 -52.18 -38.78 -3.46
N SER A 818 -52.58 -38.08 -2.40
CA SER A 818 -52.35 -38.37 -0.95
C SER A 818 -52.61 -37.12 -0.07
N LYS A 819 -52.96 -37.34 1.20
CA LYS A 819 -53.66 -36.36 2.05
C LYS A 819 -52.87 -35.91 3.29
N GLY A 820 -53.09 -34.66 3.70
CA GLY A 820 -52.63 -34.09 4.97
C GLY A 820 -53.25 -32.71 5.22
N GLU A 821 -54.37 -32.68 5.96
CA GLU A 821 -55.04 -31.46 6.45
C GLU A 821 -54.26 -30.90 7.68
N GLU A 822 -54.39 -29.64 8.15
CA GLU A 822 -55.53 -28.71 8.04
C GLU A 822 -55.12 -27.21 8.29
N LYS A 823 -55.69 -26.28 7.49
CA LYS A 823 -56.04 -24.83 7.68
C LYS A 823 -55.12 -23.89 8.52
N GLU A 824 -54.57 -22.78 8.00
CA GLU A 824 -55.19 -21.52 7.49
C GLU A 824 -55.77 -20.58 8.59
N ASN A 825 -55.13 -19.42 8.91
CA ASN A 825 -55.31 -18.04 8.36
C ASN A 825 -56.27 -17.14 9.21
N PRO A 826 -56.34 -15.78 9.06
CA PRO A 826 -55.50 -14.78 8.35
C PRO A 826 -55.14 -13.49 9.17
N ILE A 827 -54.47 -12.53 8.50
CA ILE A 827 -54.26 -11.09 8.86
C ILE A 827 -55.52 -10.25 8.47
N PRO A 828 -56.00 -9.24 9.25
CA PRO A 828 -55.85 -7.79 8.92
C PRO A 828 -55.99 -6.81 10.16
N PRO A 829 -56.31 -5.49 10.05
CA PRO A 829 -55.32 -4.44 9.73
C PRO A 829 -55.39 -3.16 10.63
N VAL A 830 -54.59 -2.16 10.23
CA VAL A 830 -54.52 -0.74 10.66
C VAL A 830 -55.86 -0.05 11.03
N MET A 831 -55.86 0.73 12.14
CA MET A 831 -56.46 2.09 12.19
C MET A 831 -56.02 2.90 13.42
N SER A 832 -56.11 4.24 13.32
CA SER A 832 -55.80 5.24 14.35
C SER A 832 -57.04 5.77 15.08
N VAL A 833 -56.92 6.31 16.31
CA VAL A 833 -57.59 7.56 16.76
C VAL A 833 -57.10 8.03 18.14
N LEU A 834 -57.39 9.29 18.50
CA LEU A 834 -56.93 10.02 19.69
C LEU A 834 -57.78 9.83 20.97
N ARG A 835 -57.19 10.29 22.10
CA ARG A 835 -57.80 11.03 23.25
C ARG A 835 -58.69 10.27 24.27
N GLU A 836 -58.33 10.45 25.56
CA GLU A 836 -59.16 10.96 26.69
C GLU A 836 -60.44 10.16 27.12
N VAL A 837 -60.89 10.12 28.40
CA VAL A 837 -60.58 10.93 29.61
C VAL A 837 -61.08 10.23 30.92
N MET A 838 -60.36 10.38 32.05
CA MET A 838 -60.81 10.30 33.49
C MET A 838 -61.58 9.05 34.03
N MET A 839 -61.84 8.83 35.33
CA MET A 839 -61.21 9.20 36.64
C MET A 839 -60.82 7.84 37.34
N ASP A 840 -60.33 7.68 38.59
CA ASP A 840 -59.96 8.51 39.76
C ASP A 840 -58.93 7.68 40.61
N GLY A 841 -58.38 8.07 41.77
CA GLY A 841 -58.53 9.28 42.59
C GLY A 841 -57.84 9.15 43.97
N GLY A 842 -57.32 10.25 44.51
CA GLY A 842 -56.80 10.38 45.89
C GLY A 842 -55.36 9.89 46.16
N ASP A 843 -54.58 10.46 47.09
CA ASP A 843 -54.76 11.76 47.77
C ASP A 843 -53.44 12.30 48.38
N THR A 844 -53.34 13.64 48.54
CA THR A 844 -52.35 14.44 49.31
C THR A 844 -50.82 14.30 49.05
N GLY A 845 -50.12 15.44 48.88
CA GLY A 845 -48.66 15.55 49.10
C GLY A 845 -47.90 16.64 48.31
N ARG A 846 -47.76 17.86 48.86
CA ARG A 846 -46.84 18.92 48.35
C ARG A 846 -45.38 18.64 48.84
N SER A 847 -44.27 19.19 48.30
CA SER A 847 -44.08 20.55 47.77
C SER A 847 -42.78 20.78 46.94
N LEU A 848 -42.90 21.55 45.85
CA LEU A 848 -41.99 22.57 45.27
C LEU A 848 -40.44 22.44 45.27
N LEU A 849 -39.87 22.54 44.05
CA LEU A 849 -38.77 23.42 43.59
C LEU A 849 -37.68 23.90 44.58
N THR A 850 -36.40 23.65 44.25
CA THR A 850 -35.45 24.67 43.72
C THR A 850 -34.10 24.07 43.31
N THR A 851 -33.31 24.80 42.52
CA THR A 851 -31.87 24.53 42.26
C THR A 851 -31.00 24.97 43.44
N PRO A 852 -29.75 24.48 43.52
CA PRO A 852 -28.65 25.45 43.43
C PRO A 852 -27.41 24.95 42.66
N THR A 853 -26.59 25.90 42.22
CA THR A 853 -25.17 25.73 41.89
C THR A 853 -24.30 26.17 43.08
N TYR A 854 -23.16 25.53 43.33
CA TYR A 854 -21.84 26.18 43.60
C TYR A 854 -20.69 25.14 43.70
N GLU A 855 -19.49 25.60 44.05
CA GLU A 855 -18.19 25.05 43.68
C GLU A 855 -17.49 24.13 44.74
N ASP A 856 -16.62 23.25 44.23
CA ASP A 856 -15.28 22.90 44.71
C ASP A 856 -14.94 22.25 46.07
N VAL A 857 -13.68 21.76 46.09
CA VAL A 857 -12.81 21.32 47.21
C VAL A 857 -12.88 19.84 47.65
N VAL A 858 -12.02 19.04 47.00
CA VAL A 858 -11.01 18.14 47.60
C VAL A 858 -11.34 17.47 48.95
N SER A 859 -11.44 16.14 48.98
CA SER A 859 -10.50 15.32 49.79
C SER A 859 -10.61 13.79 49.57
N THR A 860 -9.49 13.13 49.87
CA THR A 860 -9.24 11.68 49.83
C THR A 860 -10.11 10.84 50.76
N SER A 861 -10.42 9.61 50.36
CA SER A 861 -10.60 8.49 51.29
C SER A 861 -10.04 7.18 50.71
N THR A 862 -9.69 6.22 51.56
CA THR A 862 -8.71 5.15 51.25
C THR A 862 -9.20 3.74 51.54
N ILE A 863 -8.81 2.80 50.66
CA ILE A 863 -8.40 1.42 50.94
C ILE A 863 -9.42 0.46 51.59
N SER A 864 -9.69 -0.65 50.90
CA SER A 864 -9.68 -1.98 51.51
C SER A 864 -9.15 -3.01 50.50
N SER A 865 -8.32 -3.95 50.93
CA SER A 865 -7.58 -4.90 50.08
C SER A 865 -7.38 -6.25 50.77
N SER A 866 -7.26 -7.33 50.01
CA SER A 866 -6.69 -8.61 50.45
C SER A 866 -5.70 -9.12 49.40
N GLU A 867 -4.39 -9.08 49.66
CA GLU A 867 -3.58 -10.22 50.18
C GLU A 867 -3.08 -11.17 49.07
N SER A 868 -1.87 -11.75 49.12
CA SER A 868 -0.62 -11.38 49.83
C SER A 868 0.57 -12.14 49.17
N SER A 869 1.76 -11.56 49.08
CA SER A 869 2.98 -11.90 49.86
C SER A 869 4.12 -11.00 49.34
N THR A 870 4.87 -10.21 50.12
CA THR A 870 5.87 -10.53 51.17
C THR A 870 7.13 -11.27 50.63
N ALA A 871 8.37 -10.88 50.99
CA ALA A 871 8.79 -10.13 52.18
C ALA A 871 10.06 -9.24 52.05
N THR A 872 10.04 -8.12 52.80
CA THR A 872 11.11 -7.49 53.62
C THR A 872 12.31 -6.72 52.96
N ILE A 873 12.71 -5.47 53.33
CA ILE A 873 12.91 -4.76 54.64
C ILE A 873 14.32 -5.08 55.24
N ASP A 874 15.16 -4.19 55.83
CA ASP A 874 15.13 -2.82 56.44
C ASP A 874 16.58 -2.19 56.34
N GLN A 875 16.99 -0.93 56.64
CA GLN A 875 16.41 0.43 56.80
C GLN A 875 17.57 1.49 56.87
N TYR A 876 17.29 2.71 57.37
CA TYR A 876 18.20 3.81 57.79
C TYR A 876 18.90 4.62 56.66
N GLY A 877 19.15 5.94 56.82
CA GLY A 877 18.80 6.87 57.91
C GLY A 877 19.16 8.33 57.55
N ALA A 878 18.55 9.33 58.21
CA ALA A 878 18.55 10.74 57.75
C ALA A 878 19.53 11.68 58.49
N ALA A 879 20.00 12.74 57.80
CA ALA A 879 20.44 14.03 58.38
C ALA A 879 20.53 15.14 57.30
N THR A 880 20.42 16.41 57.70
CA THR A 880 20.48 17.60 56.82
C THR A 880 21.56 18.60 57.25
N ALA A 881 22.25 19.25 56.29
CA ALA A 881 23.06 20.46 56.55
C ALA A 881 23.38 21.30 55.28
N THR A 882 22.86 22.53 55.27
CA THR A 882 23.35 23.79 54.67
C THR A 882 24.59 23.82 53.72
N GLY A 883 24.34 24.17 52.45
CA GLY A 883 24.80 25.42 51.78
C GLY A 883 26.28 25.86 51.75
N GLY A 884 26.78 26.16 50.55
CA GLY A 884 28.03 26.91 50.31
C GLY A 884 28.44 26.94 48.83
N VAL A 885 28.88 28.10 48.32
CA VAL A 885 29.33 28.29 46.91
C VAL A 885 30.85 28.53 46.88
N VAL A 886 31.56 27.97 45.88
CA VAL A 886 32.68 28.57 45.08
C VAL A 886 33.46 27.48 44.32
N GLU A 887 33.99 27.87 43.16
CA GLU A 887 34.79 27.07 42.20
C GLU A 887 36.11 26.48 42.78
N ARG A 888 36.57 25.32 42.25
CA ARG A 888 37.77 25.22 41.35
C ARG A 888 38.20 23.78 41.00
N LEU A 889 39.03 23.67 39.96
CA LEU A 889 39.50 22.43 39.32
C LEU A 889 40.39 21.52 40.20
N LYS A 890 40.24 20.21 39.98
CA LYS A 890 41.26 19.12 39.94
C LYS A 890 40.63 17.98 39.14
N VAL A 891 41.21 17.39 38.08
CA VAL A 891 42.55 16.76 37.91
C VAL A 891 42.74 15.52 38.79
N LEU A 892 42.51 14.34 38.19
CA LEU A 892 43.06 13.02 38.56
C LEU A 892 43.17 12.21 37.25
N GLU A 893 44.37 11.96 36.72
CA GLU A 893 45.08 10.67 36.81
C GLU A 893 44.21 9.40 36.63
N LEU A 894 44.26 8.83 35.41
CA LEU A 894 43.99 7.41 35.18
C LEU A 894 45.32 6.63 35.25
N ARG A 895 45.39 5.61 36.12
CA ARG A 895 46.49 4.62 36.15
C ARG A 895 45.94 3.21 36.00
N PHE A 896 46.51 2.46 35.05
CA PHE A 896 46.26 1.03 34.91
C PHE A 896 47.02 0.24 35.99
N VAL A 897 46.35 -0.75 36.58
CA VAL A 897 46.98 -1.96 37.15
C VAL A 897 46.17 -3.16 36.66
N ASN A 898 46.85 -4.28 36.40
CA ASN A 898 46.29 -5.48 35.78
C ASN A 898 46.62 -6.69 36.66
N SER A 899 45.72 -7.66 36.82
CA SER A 899 45.96 -8.91 37.54
C SER A 899 45.06 -10.05 37.05
N THR A 900 45.68 -11.18 36.70
CA THR A 900 45.05 -12.37 36.09
C THR A 900 45.07 -13.59 37.04
N GLU A 901 44.68 -14.76 36.50
CA GLU A 901 44.73 -16.13 37.10
C GLU A 901 43.53 -16.50 38.00
N ASN A 902 43.00 -17.74 38.02
CA ASN A 902 43.35 -19.01 37.35
C ASN A 902 42.13 -19.53 36.54
N ILE A 903 42.21 -20.08 35.31
CA ILE A 903 42.95 -21.24 34.76
C ILE A 903 42.38 -22.62 35.19
N GLY A 904 41.78 -23.34 34.23
CA GLY A 904 41.19 -24.68 34.41
C GLY A 904 40.91 -25.45 33.11
N LYS A 905 41.98 -25.93 32.45
CA LYS A 905 42.14 -27.01 31.41
C LYS A 905 40.88 -27.81 30.97
N ALA A 906 40.72 -28.30 29.74
CA ALA A 906 41.36 -28.19 28.41
C ALA A 906 40.43 -28.93 27.38
N SER A 907 40.62 -29.05 26.06
CA SER A 907 41.77 -28.84 25.16
C SER A 907 41.32 -28.65 23.69
N GLN A 908 42.10 -27.87 22.90
CA GLN A 908 42.43 -28.02 21.46
C GLN A 908 41.35 -28.53 20.47
N SER A 909 41.05 -27.88 19.34
CA SER A 909 41.71 -26.78 18.61
C SER A 909 40.68 -26.11 17.63
N GLN A 910 40.95 -25.08 16.82
CA GLN A 910 42.22 -24.47 16.42
C GLN A 910 42.18 -22.93 16.49
N ALA A 911 42.21 -22.19 15.37
CA ALA A 911 42.21 -20.72 15.36
C ALA A 911 41.68 -20.12 14.05
N VAL A 912 40.97 -18.99 14.16
CA VAL A 912 40.72 -18.02 13.08
C VAL A 912 41.13 -16.64 13.62
N THR A 913 41.83 -15.84 12.81
CA THR A 913 42.35 -14.52 13.21
C THR A 913 41.30 -13.43 13.06
N HIS A 914 40.97 -12.71 14.14
CA HIS A 914 40.22 -11.45 14.07
C HIS A 914 41.17 -10.25 13.96
N SER A 915 41.01 -9.47 12.89
CA SER A 915 41.68 -8.18 12.70
C SER A 915 40.87 -7.06 13.36
N ALA A 916 41.29 -6.62 14.54
CA ALA A 916 40.62 -5.51 15.25
C ALA A 916 40.91 -4.16 14.55
N VAL A 917 39.87 -3.51 14.02
CA VAL A 917 39.97 -2.17 13.43
C VAL A 917 40.16 -1.12 14.53
N LYS A 918 41.34 -0.51 14.60
CA LYS A 918 41.58 0.66 15.46
C LYS A 918 41.09 1.93 14.77
N VAL A 919 40.00 2.51 15.27
CA VAL A 919 39.61 3.88 14.92
C VAL A 919 40.62 4.86 15.52
N VAL A 920 41.30 5.63 14.67
CA VAL A 920 42.23 6.70 15.09
C VAL A 920 41.55 8.04 14.85
N LYS A 921 41.08 8.70 15.92
CA LYS A 921 40.65 10.11 15.82
C LYS A 921 41.87 11.00 15.61
N ILE A 922 42.00 11.58 14.42
CA ILE A 922 42.97 12.64 14.12
C ILE A 922 42.26 13.98 14.30
N GLY A 923 42.57 14.69 15.39
CA GLY A 923 42.11 16.06 15.58
C GLY A 923 43.03 17.04 14.83
N ILE A 924 42.46 17.82 13.92
CA ILE A 924 43.17 18.93 13.24
C ILE A 924 42.77 20.22 13.94
N ALA A 925 43.68 20.78 14.74
CA ALA A 925 43.50 22.12 15.29
C ALA A 925 43.79 23.16 14.21
N LEU A 926 42.76 23.85 13.73
CA LEU A 926 42.93 25.05 12.90
C LEU A 926 43.39 26.21 13.79
N ALA A 927 44.53 26.78 13.45
CA ALA A 927 44.98 28.04 14.02
C ALA A 927 44.28 29.20 13.29
N ASP A 928 43.02 29.44 13.65
CA ASP A 928 42.40 30.76 13.85
C ASP A 928 40.97 30.56 14.38
N GLY A 929 40.50 31.44 15.26
CA GLY A 929 39.43 31.13 16.22
C GLY A 929 38.01 31.03 15.65
N GLY A 930 37.56 29.81 15.32
CA GLY A 930 36.16 29.46 15.10
C GLY A 930 35.95 27.95 15.20
N SER A 931 34.99 27.50 16.02
CA SER A 931 34.77 26.07 16.30
C SER A 931 33.63 25.47 15.47
N VAL A 932 33.93 24.35 14.82
CA VAL A 932 32.99 23.31 14.37
C VAL A 932 33.57 21.97 14.83
#